data_AF-A0A9N9CA64-F1
#
_entry.id   AF-A0A9N9CA64-F1
#
_cell.length_a   1.000
_cell.length_b   1.000
_cell.length_c   1.000
_cell.angle_alpha   90.00
_cell.angle_beta   90.00
_cell.angle_gamma   90.00
#
_symmetry.space_group_name_H-M   'P 1'
#
loop_
_entity.id
_entity.type
_entity.pdbx_description
1 polymer ?
#
loop_
_entity_poly.entity_id
_entity_poly.type
_entity_poly.pdbx_seq_one_letter_code
_entity_poly.pdbx_strand_id
1 'polypeptide(L)'
;MSLCVQLPGYDEVKSFQLLRICNDLLSTQAIPVDRLTTIINEDFLSTNFLNDVLNILDNLEPTEKNLTSRQSFLLRFLNVIENGSEVQLFLYDKIFQPAEPLPFTTAVILHILSAEVMESDNIFLLLVQSPTDAFAKSRRLEAINSRLKMHDPNSQMITLCCDIIQQNFFNEVDFQVLSRLFHTASQAIRGTMPEPLQRLCSVALLKQFVQEFWESAGLDKPTVQQIGLNFMLTDDTKTLMDDLNNTMELNHPQIHSLKVYFLKNLRSRGFTIDDLKKFCIVQKGLLPWLADLPWDYVNQEASRIPFNPYGLVQEYGDAGKAYAAMTRVLERDQLDAIVKNALKAESLNSRIALIGIIVNHLYGIRASREMTHNENEAAKFLQDQIDKNEFSASYKHLALNLITNNHALLAVRQQTDNAEFIMRLVLVHIIAVHASLPAESSPLTLYLQGLQVVRDHFILTCPSDEETMIINALIDAGSAISRYQCKCGYKYFVADCGNVVMALRCPDCAADLGGHQYGVPAAGQQRLDDKPILHNVGNKDKPGYIVEDVMEDARRNVRALTSAAYRILHLFVHALIGVSAPSPNVNAFLNANGNPINDPIAYCRNHITNDWAILKTLLACDDETLALIIHSILYSIMADKPNMDAHIKTAEARDEWEQYFRDKYVTPTIKNVAATAMDIRTKMERAELEEKQKAALLETEINETLLLTDEYSKNHLPRLWRKVVDVNRESFAAYFANKEQYKAAFPFINVFFKYEEKLSLVRHLWPIVKFTQTLTSRLTYCLTRRKAQQITFRDFITSEEQNGAHRDV
;
A
#
# COMPACT_ATOMS: atom_id res chain seq x y z
N MET A 1 21.26 25.79 20.22
CA MET A 1 19.87 25.89 20.70
C MET A 1 19.44 24.78 21.67
N SER A 2 20.07 23.58 21.67
CA SER A 2 19.66 22.44 22.53
C SER A 2 19.72 22.68 24.04
N LEU A 3 20.55 23.62 24.52
CA LEU A 3 20.65 23.96 25.95
C LEU A 3 19.51 24.84 26.47
N CYS A 4 18.85 25.62 25.61
CA CYS A 4 17.77 26.53 26.03
C CYS A 4 16.45 25.80 26.31
N VAL A 5 16.26 24.61 25.72
CA VAL A 5 15.06 23.76 25.88
C VAL A 5 14.90 23.23 27.32
N GLN A 6 15.96 23.30 28.14
CA GLN A 6 15.93 22.85 29.53
C GLN A 6 15.47 23.93 30.53
N LEU A 7 15.17 25.15 30.09
CA LEU A 7 14.72 26.24 30.95
C LEU A 7 13.18 26.27 31.02
N PRO A 8 12.54 26.24 32.20
CA PRO A 8 11.08 26.36 32.29
C PRO A 8 10.60 27.71 31.73
N GLY A 9 9.56 27.71 30.88
CA GLY A 9 8.98 28.93 30.29
C GLY A 9 9.76 29.54 29.11
N TYR A 10 10.81 28.87 28.61
CA TYR A 10 11.65 29.39 27.52
C TYR A 10 10.90 29.61 26.19
N ASP A 11 9.84 28.85 25.93
CA ASP A 11 8.99 29.01 24.75
C ASP A 11 8.11 30.29 24.82
N GLU A 12 7.92 30.90 26.00
CA GLU A 12 7.13 32.13 26.17
C GLU A 12 7.98 33.42 25.98
N VAL A 13 9.30 33.29 25.89
CA VAL A 13 10.21 34.43 25.79
C VAL A 13 10.21 34.98 24.36
N LYS A 14 9.56 36.13 24.15
CA LYS A 14 9.45 36.82 22.85
C LYS A 14 10.78 36.95 22.08
N SER A 15 11.86 37.31 22.77
CA SER A 15 13.20 37.45 22.15
C SER A 15 13.79 36.10 21.69
N PHE A 16 13.46 35.00 22.37
CA PHE A 16 13.88 33.65 21.97
C PHE A 16 13.08 33.16 20.76
N GLN A 17 11.78 33.41 20.71
CA GLN A 17 10.97 33.06 19.55
C GLN A 17 11.37 33.87 18.31
N LEU A 18 11.68 35.16 18.48
CA LEU A 18 12.28 35.98 17.42
C LEU A 18 13.60 35.39 16.92
N LEU A 19 14.49 34.95 17.81
CA LEU A 19 15.74 34.30 17.42
C LEU A 19 15.51 33.02 16.59
N ARG A 20 14.50 32.21 16.95
CA ARG A 20 14.14 31.00 16.19
C ARG A 20 13.55 31.32 14.84
N ILE A 21 12.68 32.33 14.76
CA ILE A 21 12.15 32.86 13.50
C ILE A 21 13.30 33.32 12.60
N CYS A 22 14.24 34.09 13.14
CA CYS A 22 15.42 34.55 12.40
C CYS A 22 16.26 33.36 11.91
N ASN A 23 16.46 32.34 12.75
CA ASN A 23 17.18 31.13 12.36
C ASN A 23 16.48 30.39 11.21
N ASP A 24 15.15 30.23 11.27
CA ASP A 24 14.38 29.55 10.24
C ASP A 24 14.45 30.34 8.91
N LEU A 25 14.33 31.67 8.97
CA LEU A 25 14.47 32.57 7.82
C LEU A 25 15.88 32.51 7.21
N LEU A 26 16.93 32.51 8.02
CA LEU A 26 18.32 32.36 7.56
C LEU A 26 18.61 30.98 7.00
N SER A 27 17.95 29.93 7.52
CA SER A 27 18.18 28.56 7.10
C SER A 27 17.83 28.33 5.62
N THR A 28 16.91 29.13 5.07
CA THR A 28 16.57 29.12 3.64
C THR A 28 17.74 29.51 2.74
N GLN A 29 18.78 30.18 3.27
CA GLN A 29 19.89 30.81 2.53
C GLN A 29 19.45 31.86 1.50
N ALA A 30 18.16 32.17 1.42
CA ALA A 30 17.58 33.10 0.44
C ALA A 30 17.35 34.50 1.01
N ILE A 31 17.50 34.68 2.33
CA ILE A 31 17.30 35.96 3.00
C ILE A 31 18.66 36.47 3.49
N PRO A 32 19.22 37.53 2.86
CA PRO A 32 20.44 38.17 3.31
C PRO A 32 20.30 38.74 4.73
N VAL A 33 21.37 38.64 5.54
CA VAL A 33 21.37 39.08 6.95
C VAL A 33 21.06 40.58 7.10
N ASP A 34 21.47 41.39 6.13
CA ASP A 34 21.20 42.82 6.00
C ASP A 34 19.70 43.12 5.76
N ARG A 35 18.99 42.29 5.00
CA ARG A 35 17.52 42.38 4.87
C ARG A 35 16.81 41.98 6.16
N LEU A 36 17.25 40.90 6.80
CA LEU A 36 16.69 40.44 8.07
C LEU A 36 16.82 41.49 9.18
N THR A 37 17.98 42.13 9.30
CA THR A 37 18.19 43.21 10.28
C THR A 37 17.31 44.43 10.01
N THR A 38 16.98 44.73 8.75
CA THR A 38 16.04 45.80 8.39
C THR A 38 14.61 45.44 8.80
N ILE A 39 14.19 44.20 8.55
CA ILE A 39 12.84 43.68 8.86
C ILE A 39 12.61 43.55 10.39
N ILE A 40 13.65 43.18 11.16
CA ILE A 40 13.56 42.99 12.62
C ILE A 40 13.52 44.32 13.39
N ASN A 41 14.00 45.42 12.81
CA ASN A 41 13.96 46.74 13.45
C ASN A 41 12.54 47.35 13.51
N GLU A 42 11.58 46.78 12.79
CA GLU A 42 10.14 47.08 12.93
C GLU A 42 9.52 46.27 14.08
N ASP A 43 8.31 46.63 14.52
CA ASP A 43 7.56 45.84 15.50
C ASP A 43 7.27 44.43 14.92
N PHE A 44 8.02 43.42 15.38
CA PHE A 44 8.05 42.07 14.80
C PHE A 44 6.73 41.29 14.96
N LEU A 45 5.74 41.85 15.66
CA LEU A 45 4.37 41.33 15.76
C LEU A 45 3.36 42.20 15.01
N SER A 46 3.81 43.02 14.06
CA SER A 46 2.93 43.83 13.22
C SER A 46 2.49 43.10 11.94
N THR A 47 1.41 43.60 11.33
CA THR A 47 0.94 43.15 10.01
C THR A 47 1.95 43.45 8.90
N ASN A 48 2.71 44.55 9.01
CA ASN A 48 3.75 44.92 8.04
C ASN A 48 4.90 43.91 8.04
N PHE A 49 5.43 43.60 9.22
CA PHE A 49 6.46 42.57 9.38
C PHE A 49 6.02 41.23 8.79
N LEU A 50 4.80 40.79 9.14
CA LEU A 50 4.27 39.53 8.64
C LEU A 50 4.13 39.52 7.11
N ASN A 51 3.61 40.60 6.54
CA ASN A 51 3.44 40.71 5.09
C ASN A 51 4.79 40.68 4.35
N ASP A 52 5.81 41.37 4.87
CA ASP A 52 7.15 41.38 4.27
C ASP A 52 7.80 40.00 4.29
N VAL A 53 7.70 39.28 5.42
CA VAL A 53 8.23 37.93 5.54
C VAL A 53 7.50 36.96 4.61
N LEU A 54 6.17 36.98 4.57
CA LEU A 54 5.39 36.10 3.69
C LEU A 54 5.67 36.38 2.21
N ASN A 55 5.77 37.65 1.81
CA ASN A 55 6.14 38.02 0.43
C ASN A 55 7.51 37.45 0.03
N ILE A 56 8.48 37.44 0.96
CA ILE A 56 9.78 36.83 0.68
C ILE A 56 9.64 35.32 0.51
N LEU A 57 8.96 34.65 1.44
CA LEU A 57 8.83 33.19 1.44
C LEU A 57 8.00 32.67 0.25
N ASP A 58 6.96 33.40 -0.15
CA ASP A 58 6.08 33.02 -1.26
C ASP A 58 6.78 33.20 -2.64
N ASN A 59 7.85 34.01 -2.71
CA ASN A 59 8.67 34.18 -3.91
C ASN A 59 9.83 33.15 -4.01
N LEU A 60 10.00 32.27 -3.02
CA LEU A 60 11.02 31.22 -3.07
C LEU A 60 10.55 30.04 -3.92
N GLU A 61 11.50 29.34 -4.55
CA GLU A 61 11.20 28.06 -5.20
C GLU A 61 10.61 27.08 -4.17
N PRO A 62 9.56 26.31 -4.52
CA PRO A 62 8.85 25.42 -3.61
C PRO A 62 9.63 24.12 -3.37
N THR A 63 10.87 24.23 -2.92
CA THR A 63 11.69 23.11 -2.46
C THR A 63 11.22 22.65 -1.08
N GLU A 64 11.42 21.37 -0.76
CA GLU A 64 11.07 20.80 0.55
C GLU A 64 11.61 21.65 1.71
N LYS A 65 12.88 22.07 1.60
CA LYS A 65 13.56 22.94 2.57
C LYS A 65 12.84 24.28 2.77
N ASN A 66 12.47 24.97 1.69
CA ASN A 66 11.82 26.28 1.75
C ASN A 66 10.40 26.17 2.32
N LEU A 67 9.66 25.14 1.89
CA LEU A 67 8.32 24.85 2.38
C LEU A 67 8.31 24.50 3.88
N THR A 68 9.27 23.68 4.35
CA THR A 68 9.45 23.39 5.78
C THR A 68 9.82 24.64 6.59
N SER A 69 10.64 25.54 6.03
CA SER A 69 11.01 26.80 6.68
C SER A 69 9.81 27.73 6.82
N ARG A 70 8.98 27.85 5.76
CA ARG A 70 7.73 28.62 5.78
C ARG A 70 6.74 28.06 6.81
N GLN A 71 6.55 26.74 6.84
CA GLN A 71 5.71 26.07 7.83
C GLN A 71 6.19 26.35 9.27
N SER A 72 7.50 26.22 9.51
CA SER A 72 8.09 26.47 10.83
C SER A 72 7.90 27.92 11.27
N PHE A 73 8.10 28.88 10.36
CA PHE A 73 7.81 30.28 10.61
C PHE A 73 6.35 30.50 11.01
N LEU A 74 5.39 29.99 10.22
CA LEU A 74 3.97 30.16 10.49
C LEU A 74 3.57 29.60 11.86
N LEU A 75 3.99 28.37 12.18
CA LEU A 75 3.69 27.74 13.47
C LEU A 75 4.29 28.51 14.65
N ARG A 76 5.52 29.01 14.52
CA ARG A 76 6.13 29.84 15.58
C ARG A 76 5.44 31.17 15.74
N PHE A 77 5.09 31.82 14.63
CA PHE A 77 4.42 33.11 14.68
C PHE A 77 3.04 32.99 15.33
N LEU A 78 2.28 31.93 15.02
CA LEU A 78 1.00 31.61 15.66
C LEU A 78 1.12 31.41 17.18
N ASN A 79 2.23 30.86 17.67
CA ASN A 79 2.47 30.69 19.11
C ASN A 79 2.80 31.99 19.87
N VAL A 80 3.15 33.08 19.18
CA VAL A 80 3.65 34.32 19.81
C VAL A 80 2.66 35.48 19.70
N ILE A 81 1.84 35.50 18.66
CA ILE A 81 0.83 36.55 18.47
C ILE A 81 -0.23 36.51 19.55
N GLU A 82 -0.73 37.70 19.91
CA GLU A 82 -1.83 37.81 20.86
C GLU A 82 -3.12 37.27 20.25
N ASN A 83 -3.85 36.53 21.06
CA ASN A 83 -5.05 35.85 20.64
C ASN A 83 -6.21 36.83 20.35
N GLY A 84 -6.86 36.68 19.21
CA GLY A 84 -7.92 37.57 18.72
C GLY A 84 -7.40 38.92 18.18
N SER A 85 -6.09 39.14 18.10
CA SER A 85 -5.51 40.38 17.57
C SER A 85 -5.76 40.56 16.07
N GLU A 86 -5.76 41.82 15.60
CA GLU A 86 -5.88 42.13 14.16
C GLU A 86 -4.75 41.49 13.33
N VAL A 87 -3.58 41.27 13.94
CA VAL A 87 -2.42 40.60 13.31
C VAL A 87 -2.72 39.12 13.07
N GLN A 88 -3.36 38.44 14.02
CA GLN A 88 -3.79 37.05 13.86
C GLN A 88 -4.89 36.92 12.79
N LEU A 89 -5.86 37.82 12.78
CA LEU A 89 -6.92 37.83 11.75
C LEU A 89 -6.32 38.06 10.36
N PHE A 90 -5.36 38.98 10.24
CA PHE A 90 -4.62 39.21 8.99
C PHE A 90 -3.82 37.96 8.56
N LEU A 91 -3.18 37.27 9.50
CA LEU A 91 -2.49 36.01 9.21
C LEU A 91 -3.46 34.93 8.72
N TYR A 92 -4.63 34.80 9.34
CA TYR A 92 -5.64 33.84 8.92
C TYR A 92 -6.13 34.17 7.50
N ASP A 93 -6.41 35.44 7.21
CA ASP A 93 -6.73 35.87 5.83
C ASP A 93 -5.65 35.41 4.84
N LYS A 94 -4.36 35.61 5.15
CA LYS A 94 -3.25 35.17 4.28
C LYS A 94 -3.14 33.66 4.12
N ILE A 95 -3.36 32.89 5.18
CA ILE A 95 -3.26 31.42 5.14
C ILE A 95 -4.41 30.81 4.32
N PHE A 96 -5.63 31.32 4.51
CA PHE A 96 -6.82 30.85 3.81
C PHE A 96 -7.08 31.58 2.49
N GLN A 97 -6.24 32.55 2.10
CA GLN A 97 -6.36 33.31 0.85
C GLN A 97 -6.22 32.44 -0.42
N PRO A 98 -5.24 31.51 -0.52
CA PRO A 98 -5.07 30.68 -1.71
C PRO A 98 -6.17 29.61 -1.82
N ALA A 99 -6.70 29.41 -3.04
CA ALA A 99 -7.64 28.31 -3.31
C ALA A 99 -6.95 26.94 -3.31
N GLU A 100 -5.65 26.93 -3.65
CA GLU A 100 -4.77 25.76 -3.58
C GLU A 100 -3.77 25.96 -2.44
N PRO A 101 -3.84 25.16 -1.36
CA PRO A 101 -2.91 25.27 -0.25
C PRO A 101 -1.52 24.80 -0.69
N LEU A 102 -0.48 25.48 -0.22
CA LEU A 102 0.90 25.02 -0.41
C LEU A 102 1.13 23.69 0.35
N PRO A 103 2.10 22.86 -0.08
CA PRO A 103 2.47 21.68 0.68
C PRO A 103 2.81 22.01 2.15
N PHE A 104 2.48 21.10 3.06
CA PHE A 104 2.63 21.23 4.53
C PHE A 104 1.72 22.25 5.23
N THR A 105 0.81 22.92 4.51
CA THR A 105 -0.19 23.82 5.12
C THR A 105 -1.13 23.08 6.10
N THR A 106 -1.29 21.76 5.95
CA THR A 106 -2.09 20.91 6.85
C THR A 106 -1.78 21.12 8.33
N ALA A 107 -0.49 21.15 8.71
CA ALA A 107 -0.10 21.30 10.11
C ALA A 107 -0.43 22.69 10.65
N VAL A 108 -0.35 23.72 9.80
CA VAL A 108 -0.67 25.11 10.17
C VAL A 108 -2.17 25.24 10.40
N ILE A 109 -3.00 24.72 9.49
CA ILE A 109 -4.46 24.73 9.65
C ILE A 109 -4.88 23.90 10.86
N LEU A 110 -4.29 22.71 11.07
CA LEU A 110 -4.55 21.90 12.26
C LEU A 110 -4.26 22.70 13.54
N HIS A 111 -3.10 23.36 13.61
CA HIS A 111 -2.76 24.20 14.76
C HIS A 111 -3.77 25.33 15.00
N ILE A 112 -4.19 26.02 13.93
CA ILE A 112 -5.23 27.08 13.99
C ILE A 112 -6.54 26.52 14.55
N LEU A 113 -7.01 25.40 14.02
CA LEU A 113 -8.29 24.80 14.41
C LEU A 113 -8.23 24.20 15.82
N SER A 114 -7.09 23.66 16.25
CA SER A 114 -6.90 23.15 17.61
C SER A 114 -7.00 24.27 18.65
N ALA A 115 -6.50 25.47 18.34
CA ALA A 115 -6.64 26.63 19.22
C ALA A 115 -8.12 27.01 19.46
N GLU A 116 -8.98 26.87 18.44
CA GLU A 116 -10.42 27.14 18.58
C GLU A 116 -11.11 26.18 19.55
N VAL A 117 -10.74 24.90 19.51
CA VAL A 117 -11.31 23.87 20.40
C VAL A 117 -10.84 24.05 21.83
N MET A 118 -9.56 24.42 22.03
CA MET A 118 -9.02 24.71 23.36
C MET A 118 -9.74 25.87 24.06
N GLU A 119 -10.27 26.84 23.31
CA GLU A 119 -11.01 27.98 23.86
C GLU A 119 -12.51 27.71 24.02
N SER A 120 -13.10 26.95 23.09
CA SER A 120 -14.51 26.58 23.15
C SER A 120 -14.68 25.12 22.77
N ASP A 121 -14.84 24.28 23.79
CA ASP A 121 -15.21 22.88 23.60
C ASP A 121 -16.43 22.77 22.66
N ASN A 122 -16.41 21.74 21.80
CA ASN A 122 -17.49 21.42 20.88
C ASN A 122 -17.84 22.53 19.86
N ILE A 123 -16.95 23.50 19.61
CA ILE A 123 -17.22 24.59 18.66
C ILE A 123 -17.59 24.10 17.25
N PHE A 124 -17.00 22.99 16.79
CA PHE A 124 -17.34 22.39 15.49
C PHE A 124 -18.71 21.70 15.48
N LEU A 125 -19.16 21.11 16.60
CA LEU A 125 -20.53 20.60 16.72
C LEU A 125 -21.52 21.77 16.74
N LEU A 126 -21.18 22.87 17.41
CA LEU A 126 -21.98 24.09 17.40
C LEU A 126 -22.07 24.70 16.00
N LEU A 127 -20.99 24.70 15.21
CA LEU A 127 -21.01 25.17 13.82
C LEU A 127 -22.01 24.39 12.94
N VAL A 128 -22.18 23.08 13.19
CA VAL A 128 -23.19 22.27 12.49
C VAL A 128 -24.60 22.73 12.86
N GLN A 129 -24.85 22.94 14.15
CA GLN A 129 -26.18 23.25 14.69
C GLN A 129 -26.61 24.72 14.51
N SER A 130 -25.74 25.66 14.85
CA SER A 130 -25.98 27.11 14.87
C SER A 130 -24.69 27.88 14.55
N PRO A 131 -24.41 28.17 13.26
CA PRO A 131 -23.21 28.90 12.87
C PRO A 131 -23.17 30.31 13.46
N THR A 132 -24.32 30.97 13.63
CA THR A 132 -24.42 32.30 14.24
C THR A 132 -23.87 32.30 15.66
N ASP A 133 -24.24 31.31 16.47
CA ASP A 133 -23.76 31.20 17.86
C ASP A 133 -22.27 30.85 17.91
N ALA A 134 -21.78 30.03 16.97
CA ALA A 134 -20.37 29.72 16.86
C ALA A 134 -19.53 30.95 16.50
N PHE A 135 -19.98 31.77 15.54
CA PHE A 135 -19.28 33.01 15.16
C PHE A 135 -19.33 34.07 16.27
N ALA A 136 -20.43 34.13 17.03
CA ALA A 136 -20.51 34.99 18.21
C ALA A 136 -19.47 34.60 19.29
N LYS A 137 -19.07 33.32 19.35
CA LYS A 137 -18.02 32.82 20.25
C LYS A 137 -16.61 33.01 19.71
N SER A 138 -16.41 33.02 18.39
CA SER A 138 -15.09 33.15 17.76
C SER A 138 -15.11 34.05 16.52
N ARG A 139 -14.61 35.28 16.70
CA ARG A 139 -14.34 36.23 15.60
C ARG A 139 -13.30 35.67 14.61
N ARG A 140 -12.42 34.78 15.06
CA ARG A 140 -11.41 34.12 14.22
C ARG A 140 -12.06 33.13 13.26
N LEU A 141 -13.00 32.31 13.73
CA LEU A 141 -13.79 31.43 12.87
C LEU A 141 -14.67 32.21 11.89
N GLU A 142 -15.24 33.34 12.31
CA GLU A 142 -15.99 34.23 11.41
C GLU A 142 -15.10 34.79 10.28
N ALA A 143 -13.86 35.17 10.60
CA ALA A 143 -12.88 35.64 9.61
C ALA A 143 -12.48 34.53 8.63
N ILE A 144 -12.19 33.32 9.13
CA ILE A 144 -11.91 32.14 8.29
C ILE A 144 -13.10 31.88 7.38
N ASN A 145 -14.32 31.83 7.93
CA ASN A 145 -15.53 31.58 7.17
C ASN A 145 -15.75 32.61 6.06
N SER A 146 -15.54 33.90 6.37
CA SER A 146 -15.65 34.99 5.40
C SER A 146 -14.66 34.85 4.25
N ARG A 147 -13.42 34.42 4.54
CA ARG A 147 -12.43 34.11 3.51
C ARG A 147 -12.85 32.91 2.66
N LEU A 148 -13.34 31.86 3.30
CA LEU A 148 -13.80 30.64 2.63
C LEU A 148 -15.02 30.89 1.72
N LYS A 149 -15.84 31.91 1.97
CA LYS A 149 -16.94 32.32 1.07
C LYS A 149 -16.47 32.75 -0.31
N MET A 150 -15.23 33.22 -0.43
CA MET A 150 -14.66 33.66 -1.70
C MET A 150 -14.17 32.49 -2.57
N HIS A 151 -14.09 31.28 -2.03
CA HIS A 151 -13.60 30.10 -2.73
C HIS A 151 -14.72 29.34 -3.42
N ASP A 152 -14.35 28.60 -4.46
CA ASP A 152 -15.19 27.53 -4.98
C ASP A 152 -15.41 26.49 -3.86
N PRO A 153 -16.65 26.04 -3.60
CA PRO A 153 -16.94 25.03 -2.58
C PRO A 153 -16.23 23.67 -2.78
N ASN A 154 -15.76 23.39 -4.00
CA ASN A 154 -14.96 22.23 -4.38
C ASN A 154 -13.46 22.57 -4.52
N SER A 155 -13.00 23.69 -3.96
CA SER A 155 -11.57 24.05 -3.92
C SER A 155 -10.75 23.13 -3.00
N GLN A 156 -9.43 23.09 -3.22
CA GLN A 156 -8.52 22.26 -2.41
C GLN A 156 -8.43 22.76 -0.96
N MET A 157 -8.49 24.07 -0.73
CA MET A 157 -8.49 24.67 0.61
C MET A 157 -9.71 24.23 1.44
N ILE A 158 -10.92 24.31 0.87
CA ILE A 158 -12.15 23.87 1.53
C ILE A 158 -12.07 22.38 1.87
N THR A 159 -11.58 21.58 0.91
CA THR A 159 -11.38 20.14 1.07
C THR A 159 -10.41 19.82 2.20
N LEU A 160 -9.24 20.48 2.23
CA LEU A 160 -8.23 20.30 3.27
C LEU A 160 -8.79 20.61 4.67
N CYS A 161 -9.56 21.69 4.81
CA CYS A 161 -10.22 22.04 6.09
C CYS A 161 -11.20 20.95 6.53
N CYS A 162 -12.03 20.46 5.60
CA CYS A 162 -12.98 19.38 5.86
C CYS A 162 -12.26 18.11 6.35
N ASP A 163 -11.15 17.72 5.70
CA ASP A 163 -10.40 16.52 6.05
C ASP A 163 -9.72 16.65 7.42
N ILE A 164 -9.14 17.82 7.73
CA ILE A 164 -8.54 18.08 9.05
C ILE A 164 -9.61 18.00 10.14
N ILE A 165 -10.79 18.60 9.91
CA ILE A 165 -11.91 18.60 10.86
C ILE A 165 -12.41 17.18 11.12
N GLN A 166 -12.57 16.38 10.07
CA GLN A 166 -12.94 14.98 10.20
C GLN A 166 -11.90 14.22 11.03
N GLN A 167 -10.64 14.19 10.59
CA GLN A 167 -9.61 13.29 11.13
C GLN A 167 -9.12 13.63 12.53
N ASN A 168 -9.16 14.92 12.92
CA ASN A 168 -8.54 15.37 14.18
C ASN A 168 -9.56 15.82 15.23
N PHE A 169 -10.83 16.02 14.85
CA PHE A 169 -11.83 16.55 15.77
C PHE A 169 -13.08 15.66 15.84
N PHE A 170 -13.68 15.30 14.71
CA PHE A 170 -14.83 14.38 14.74
C PHE A 170 -14.45 12.93 14.98
N ASN A 171 -13.24 12.52 14.62
CA ASN A 171 -12.72 11.17 14.92
C ASN A 171 -12.67 10.84 16.41
N GLU A 172 -12.72 11.85 17.29
CA GLU A 172 -12.77 11.65 18.75
C GLU A 172 -14.19 11.69 19.32
N VAL A 173 -15.22 11.89 18.47
CA VAL A 173 -16.61 12.05 18.89
C VAL A 173 -17.34 10.71 18.89
N ASP A 174 -18.00 10.39 20.00
CA ASP A 174 -18.78 9.16 20.16
C ASP A 174 -19.87 9.01 19.08
N PHE A 175 -20.03 7.78 18.59
CA PHE A 175 -21.04 7.42 17.58
C PHE A 175 -22.47 7.87 17.95
N GLN A 176 -22.82 7.84 19.24
CA GLN A 176 -24.13 8.31 19.71
C GLN A 176 -24.36 9.81 19.46
N VAL A 177 -23.31 10.63 19.60
CA VAL A 177 -23.38 12.08 19.35
C VAL A 177 -23.48 12.33 17.85
N LEU A 178 -22.68 11.65 17.04
CA LEU A 178 -22.73 11.71 15.58
C LEU A 178 -24.13 11.33 15.07
N SER A 179 -24.70 10.26 15.60
CA SER A 179 -26.04 9.76 15.26
C SER A 179 -27.13 10.80 15.53
N ARG A 180 -27.08 11.51 16.67
CA ARG A 180 -28.05 12.58 16.99
C ARG A 180 -27.93 13.79 16.06
N LEU A 181 -26.74 14.05 15.53
CA LEU A 181 -26.47 15.19 14.65
C LEU A 181 -26.61 14.85 13.17
N PHE A 182 -26.78 13.58 12.81
CA PHE A 182 -26.90 13.11 11.43
C PHE A 182 -27.97 13.90 10.66
N HIS A 183 -29.17 14.03 11.24
CA HIS A 183 -30.27 14.75 10.59
C HIS A 183 -29.94 16.24 10.39
N THR A 184 -29.41 16.91 11.42
CA THR A 184 -29.02 18.33 11.37
C THR A 184 -27.93 18.59 10.33
N ALA A 185 -26.89 17.76 10.30
CA ALA A 185 -25.82 17.86 9.31
C ALA A 185 -26.35 17.62 7.88
N SER A 186 -27.23 16.64 7.72
CA SER A 186 -27.87 16.32 6.43
C SER A 186 -28.81 17.44 5.94
N GLN A 187 -29.44 18.19 6.85
CA GLN A 187 -30.17 19.41 6.48
C GLN A 187 -29.23 20.54 6.08
N ALA A 188 -28.14 20.75 6.83
CA ALA A 188 -27.19 21.83 6.59
C ALA A 188 -26.52 21.73 5.20
N ILE A 189 -26.13 20.53 4.76
CA ILE A 189 -25.54 20.34 3.41
C ILE A 189 -26.53 20.55 2.27
N ARG A 190 -27.84 20.50 2.54
CA ARG A 190 -28.93 20.76 1.56
C ARG A 190 -29.43 22.20 1.58
N GLY A 191 -28.96 23.02 2.50
CA GLY A 191 -29.35 24.43 2.59
C GLY A 191 -29.05 25.18 1.29
N THR A 192 -29.86 26.18 0.95
CA THR A 192 -29.68 26.97 -0.27
C THR A 192 -28.37 27.77 -0.28
N MET A 193 -27.91 28.24 0.88
CA MET A 193 -26.64 28.97 1.05
C MET A 193 -26.04 28.76 2.45
N PRO A 194 -25.66 27.52 2.85
CA PRO A 194 -25.02 27.30 4.13
C PRO A 194 -23.67 28.03 4.18
N GLU A 195 -23.34 28.53 5.37
CA GLU A 195 -22.04 29.10 5.66
C GLU A 195 -20.93 28.07 5.34
N PRO A 196 -19.81 28.46 4.69
CA PRO A 196 -18.76 27.50 4.30
C PRO A 196 -18.28 26.61 5.45
N LEU A 197 -18.05 27.19 6.64
CA LEU A 197 -17.66 26.43 7.83
C LEU A 197 -18.77 25.48 8.30
N GLN A 198 -20.05 25.89 8.25
CA GLN A 198 -21.16 25.00 8.57
C GLN A 198 -21.22 23.82 7.60
N ARG A 199 -21.10 24.07 6.29
CA ARG A 199 -21.14 23.02 5.26
C ARG A 199 -20.00 22.02 5.46
N LEU A 200 -18.76 22.50 5.60
CA LEU A 200 -17.61 21.60 5.73
C LEU A 200 -17.63 20.83 7.06
N CYS A 201 -18.08 21.44 8.17
CA CYS A 201 -18.26 20.71 9.42
C CYS A 201 -19.36 19.65 9.28
N SER A 202 -20.45 19.97 8.57
CA SER A 202 -21.53 19.01 8.35
C SER A 202 -21.08 17.83 7.48
N VAL A 203 -20.31 18.07 6.41
CA VAL A 203 -19.73 17.00 5.59
C VAL A 203 -18.72 16.18 6.40
N ALA A 204 -17.80 16.82 7.13
CA ALA A 204 -16.83 16.12 7.96
C ALA A 204 -17.51 15.24 9.03
N LEU A 205 -18.57 15.73 9.68
CA LEU A 205 -19.36 14.98 10.65
C LEU A 205 -20.03 13.79 9.98
N LEU A 206 -20.65 13.97 8.81
CA LEU A 206 -21.29 12.89 8.08
C LEU A 206 -20.29 11.84 7.62
N LYS A 207 -19.09 12.24 7.16
CA LYS A 207 -18.01 11.31 6.80
C LYS A 207 -17.58 10.46 8.00
N GLN A 208 -17.40 11.09 9.18
CA GLN A 208 -17.11 10.34 10.40
C GLN A 208 -18.26 9.44 10.82
N PHE A 209 -19.51 9.93 10.74
CA PHE A 209 -20.68 9.13 11.02
C PHE A 209 -20.72 7.86 10.17
N VAL A 210 -20.44 7.96 8.86
CA VAL A 210 -20.39 6.79 7.96
C VAL A 210 -19.32 5.80 8.42
N GLN A 211 -18.14 6.28 8.82
CA GLN A 211 -17.08 5.42 9.32
C GLN A 211 -17.54 4.65 10.55
N GLU A 212 -17.98 5.37 11.59
CA GLU A 212 -18.45 4.78 12.85
C GLU A 212 -19.70 3.88 12.68
N PHE A 213 -20.57 4.22 11.73
CA PHE A 213 -21.74 3.41 11.39
C PHE A 213 -21.33 2.02 10.90
N TRP A 214 -20.32 1.95 10.03
CA TRP A 214 -19.81 0.68 9.53
C TRP A 214 -18.97 -0.09 10.57
N GLU A 215 -18.23 0.60 11.43
CA GLU A 215 -17.51 -0.04 12.56
C GLU A 215 -18.50 -0.65 13.54
N SER A 216 -19.53 0.11 13.92
CA SER A 216 -20.60 -0.35 14.80
C SER A 216 -21.39 -1.53 14.21
N ALA A 217 -21.45 -1.64 12.88
CA ALA A 217 -22.05 -2.76 12.18
C ALA A 217 -21.15 -4.02 12.10
N GLY A 218 -19.91 -3.94 12.58
CA GLY A 218 -18.93 -5.02 12.55
C GLY A 218 -18.27 -5.25 11.19
N LEU A 219 -18.21 -4.25 10.31
CA LEU A 219 -17.66 -4.36 8.96
C LEU A 219 -16.20 -3.86 8.84
N ASP A 220 -15.36 -4.15 9.84
CA ASP A 220 -13.98 -3.61 9.89
C ASP A 220 -13.02 -4.23 8.87
N LYS A 221 -13.35 -5.39 8.29
CA LYS A 221 -12.56 -6.06 7.25
C LYS A 221 -13.48 -6.79 6.26
N PRO A 222 -13.05 -6.98 5.00
CA PRO A 222 -13.83 -7.70 4.01
C PRO A 222 -13.62 -9.19 4.28
N THR A 223 -14.54 -9.82 5.01
CA THR A 223 -14.62 -11.29 5.00
C THR A 223 -15.83 -11.72 4.21
N VAL A 224 -15.68 -12.80 3.44
CA VAL A 224 -16.75 -13.41 2.61
C VAL A 224 -18.02 -13.71 3.44
N GLN A 225 -17.89 -13.82 4.76
CA GLN A 225 -18.97 -14.10 5.71
C GLN A 225 -19.71 -12.83 6.22
N GLN A 226 -19.19 -11.63 5.97
CA GLN A 226 -19.72 -10.34 6.47
C GLN A 226 -20.48 -9.52 5.42
N ILE A 227 -21.06 -10.16 4.40
CA ILE A 227 -21.97 -9.47 3.46
C ILE A 227 -23.29 -9.07 4.18
N GLY A 228 -23.58 -9.69 5.32
CA GLY A 228 -24.69 -9.41 6.23
C GLY A 228 -24.37 -8.35 7.29
N LEU A 229 -25.16 -7.27 7.42
CA LEU A 229 -25.12 -6.40 8.59
C LEU A 229 -25.61 -7.16 9.82
N ASN A 230 -24.85 -7.11 10.91
CA ASN A 230 -25.27 -7.63 12.21
C ASN A 230 -25.54 -6.46 13.17
N PHE A 231 -26.64 -5.75 12.93
CA PHE A 231 -27.04 -4.63 13.76
C PHE A 231 -27.96 -5.11 14.90
N MET A 232 -27.53 -4.91 16.16
CA MET A 232 -28.41 -5.11 17.31
C MET A 232 -29.46 -3.99 17.32
N LEU A 233 -30.70 -4.31 16.94
CA LEU A 233 -31.80 -3.35 16.88
C LEU A 233 -32.32 -3.01 18.28
N THR A 234 -31.84 -1.92 18.84
CA THR A 234 -32.43 -1.19 19.98
C THR A 234 -33.40 -0.11 19.49
N ASP A 235 -34.23 0.47 20.36
CA ASP A 235 -35.15 1.54 19.96
C ASP A 235 -34.41 2.78 19.44
N ASP A 236 -33.29 3.16 20.05
CA ASP A 236 -32.43 4.25 19.58
C ASP A 236 -31.88 3.99 18.17
N THR A 237 -31.48 2.75 17.89
CA THR A 237 -30.99 2.39 16.54
C THR A 237 -32.10 2.37 15.50
N LYS A 238 -33.36 2.09 15.87
CA LYS A 238 -34.49 2.17 14.93
C LYS A 238 -34.71 3.60 14.49
N THR A 239 -34.75 4.55 15.44
CA THR A 239 -34.90 5.98 15.11
C THR A 239 -33.78 6.47 14.22
N LEU A 240 -32.53 6.09 14.50
CA LEU A 240 -31.40 6.40 13.63
C LEU A 240 -31.58 5.83 12.21
N MET A 241 -32.00 4.57 12.10
CA MET A 241 -32.20 3.92 10.80
C MET A 241 -33.34 4.56 10.00
N ASP A 242 -34.42 4.97 10.67
CA ASP A 242 -35.53 5.69 10.04
C ASP A 242 -35.05 7.05 9.53
N ASP A 243 -34.32 7.82 10.35
CA ASP A 243 -33.75 9.12 9.95
C ASP A 243 -32.76 8.99 8.78
N LEU A 244 -31.90 7.96 8.82
CA LEU A 244 -30.98 7.61 7.75
C LEU A 244 -31.73 7.32 6.45
N ASN A 245 -32.66 6.37 6.48
CA ASN A 245 -33.38 5.94 5.28
C ASN A 245 -34.22 7.07 4.68
N ASN A 246 -34.97 7.81 5.51
CA ASN A 246 -35.74 8.98 5.08
C ASN A 246 -34.85 10.05 4.43
N THR A 247 -33.65 10.27 4.98
CA THR A 247 -32.69 11.23 4.41
C THR A 247 -32.15 10.75 3.07
N MET A 248 -31.83 9.46 2.95
CA MET A 248 -31.28 8.88 1.73
C MET A 248 -32.31 8.82 0.60
N GLU A 249 -33.61 8.79 0.87
CA GLU A 249 -34.65 8.85 -0.19
C GLU A 249 -34.73 10.21 -0.89
N LEU A 250 -34.14 11.26 -0.32
CA LEU A 250 -34.17 12.60 -0.88
C LEU A 250 -33.38 12.70 -2.20
N ASN A 251 -34.04 13.21 -3.23
CA ASN A 251 -33.40 13.52 -4.51
C ASN A 251 -32.65 14.87 -4.41
N HIS A 252 -31.41 14.83 -3.93
CA HIS A 252 -30.55 16.00 -3.83
C HIS A 252 -29.08 15.65 -4.13
N PRO A 253 -28.32 16.46 -4.90
CA PRO A 253 -26.94 16.15 -5.29
C PRO A 253 -25.99 15.81 -4.13
N GLN A 254 -26.08 16.55 -3.02
CA GLN A 254 -25.27 16.26 -1.83
C GLN A 254 -25.68 14.98 -1.09
N ILE A 255 -26.94 14.56 -1.19
CA ILE A 255 -27.39 13.28 -0.63
C ILE A 255 -26.91 12.12 -1.52
N HIS A 256 -26.90 12.30 -2.85
CA HIS A 256 -26.22 11.37 -3.75
C HIS A 256 -24.75 11.21 -3.39
N SER A 257 -24.02 12.31 -3.18
CA SER A 257 -22.61 12.25 -2.75
C SER A 257 -22.43 11.53 -1.41
N LEU A 258 -23.35 11.71 -0.46
CA LEU A 258 -23.36 10.95 0.79
C LEU A 258 -23.58 9.45 0.56
N LYS A 259 -24.56 9.05 -0.28
CA LYS A 259 -24.77 7.64 -0.66
C LYS A 259 -23.52 7.01 -1.26
N VAL A 260 -22.88 7.72 -2.20
CA VAL A 260 -21.62 7.29 -2.80
C VAL A 260 -20.53 7.17 -1.73
N TYR A 261 -20.47 8.10 -0.76
CA TYR A 261 -19.50 8.05 0.32
C TYR A 261 -19.66 6.82 1.23
N PHE A 262 -20.90 6.37 1.49
CA PHE A 262 -21.16 5.09 2.18
C PHE A 262 -20.46 3.92 1.48
N LEU A 263 -20.57 3.85 0.15
CA LEU A 263 -19.93 2.82 -0.67
C LEU A 263 -18.41 3.01 -0.76
N LYS A 264 -17.94 4.26 -0.83
CA LYS A 264 -16.51 4.60 -0.81
C LYS A 264 -15.83 4.12 0.48
N ASN A 265 -16.49 4.26 1.63
CA ASN A 265 -15.96 3.81 2.92
C ASN A 265 -15.88 2.27 3.01
N LEU A 266 -16.88 1.55 2.50
CA LEU A 266 -16.78 0.09 2.33
C LEU A 266 -15.64 -0.29 1.37
N ARG A 267 -15.45 0.50 0.30
CA ARG A 267 -14.33 0.32 -0.63
C ARG A 267 -12.98 0.43 0.07
N SER A 268 -12.78 1.41 0.97
CA SER A 268 -11.53 1.55 1.73
C SER A 268 -11.32 0.44 2.76
N ARG A 269 -12.38 -0.28 3.13
CA ARG A 269 -12.31 -1.50 3.95
C ARG A 269 -12.02 -2.75 3.11
N GLY A 270 -11.65 -2.60 1.83
CA GLY A 270 -11.20 -3.67 0.95
C GLY A 270 -12.31 -4.47 0.25
N PHE A 271 -13.57 -4.00 0.29
CA PHE A 271 -14.62 -4.55 -0.56
C PHE A 271 -14.28 -4.29 -2.02
N THR A 272 -14.53 -5.24 -2.93
CA THR A 272 -14.50 -5.01 -4.39
C THR A 272 -15.80 -4.38 -4.89
N ILE A 273 -15.83 -3.87 -6.13
CA ILE A 273 -17.10 -3.41 -6.74
C ILE A 273 -18.15 -4.54 -6.75
N ASP A 274 -17.73 -5.78 -7.01
CA ASP A 274 -18.61 -6.94 -6.95
C ASP A 274 -19.12 -7.21 -5.53
N ASP A 275 -18.26 -7.08 -4.52
CA ASP A 275 -18.71 -7.20 -3.12
C ASP A 275 -19.71 -6.10 -2.75
N LEU A 276 -19.52 -4.87 -3.24
CA LEU A 276 -20.48 -3.78 -3.03
C LEU A 276 -21.84 -4.06 -3.69
N LYS A 277 -21.85 -4.57 -4.93
CA LYS A 277 -23.09 -4.97 -5.62
C LYS A 277 -23.83 -6.05 -4.82
N LYS A 278 -23.12 -7.09 -4.37
CA LYS A 278 -23.68 -8.16 -3.52
C LYS A 278 -24.19 -7.62 -2.19
N PHE A 279 -23.42 -6.73 -1.56
CA PHE A 279 -23.80 -6.06 -0.32
C PHE A 279 -25.10 -5.28 -0.47
N CYS A 280 -25.24 -4.46 -1.53
CA CYS A 280 -26.47 -3.72 -1.82
C CYS A 280 -27.69 -4.65 -1.96
N ILE A 281 -27.52 -5.79 -2.64
CA ILE A 281 -28.61 -6.77 -2.84
C ILE A 281 -29.04 -7.38 -1.50
N VAL A 282 -28.09 -7.75 -0.64
CA VAL A 282 -28.37 -8.38 0.66
C VAL A 282 -28.95 -7.37 1.65
N GLN A 283 -28.46 -6.13 1.64
CA GLN A 283 -28.81 -5.12 2.65
C GLN A 283 -30.02 -4.24 2.31
N LYS A 284 -30.62 -4.39 1.12
CA LYS A 284 -31.81 -3.61 0.73
C LYS A 284 -32.99 -3.72 1.70
N GLY A 285 -33.06 -4.80 2.49
CA GLY A 285 -34.11 -4.94 3.50
C GLY A 285 -33.96 -3.98 4.69
N LEU A 286 -32.72 -3.65 5.06
CA LEU A 286 -32.40 -2.74 6.17
C LEU A 286 -32.11 -1.31 5.69
N LEU A 287 -31.53 -1.18 4.50
CA LEU A 287 -31.17 0.08 3.85
C LEU A 287 -31.84 0.12 2.46
N PRO A 288 -33.13 0.48 2.36
CA PRO A 288 -33.90 0.39 1.11
C PRO A 288 -33.30 1.19 -0.06
N TRP A 289 -32.71 2.35 0.23
CA TRP A 289 -32.08 3.22 -0.75
C TRP A 289 -30.90 2.58 -1.51
N LEU A 290 -30.34 1.45 -1.01
CA LEU A 290 -29.33 0.68 -1.74
C LEU A 290 -29.89 0.00 -2.99
N ALA A 291 -31.20 -0.29 -3.03
CA ALA A 291 -31.86 -0.89 -4.19
C ALA A 291 -31.99 0.08 -5.37
N ASP A 292 -32.11 1.38 -5.08
CA ASP A 292 -32.34 2.43 -6.07
C ASP A 292 -31.06 2.97 -6.70
N LEU A 293 -29.89 2.48 -6.26
CA LEU A 293 -28.62 2.87 -6.82
C LEU A 293 -28.51 2.43 -8.28
N PRO A 294 -28.04 3.31 -9.20
CA PRO A 294 -27.94 3.03 -10.61
C PRO A 294 -26.73 2.14 -10.91
N TRP A 295 -26.73 0.94 -10.36
CA TRP A 295 -25.83 -0.10 -10.83
C TRP A 295 -26.20 -0.46 -12.26
N ASP A 296 -25.20 -0.86 -13.04
CA ASP A 296 -25.41 -1.47 -14.35
C ASP A 296 -26.04 -2.87 -14.20
N TYR A 297 -27.30 -2.92 -13.78
CA TYR A 297 -28.07 -4.14 -13.62
C TYR A 297 -28.50 -4.74 -14.96
N VAL A 298 -28.38 -3.99 -16.07
CA VAL A 298 -28.54 -4.52 -17.43
C VAL A 298 -27.48 -5.59 -17.70
N ASN A 299 -26.38 -5.56 -16.96
CA ASN A 299 -25.29 -6.52 -16.96
C ASN A 299 -25.26 -7.43 -15.70
N GLN A 300 -26.39 -7.79 -15.09
CA GLN A 300 -26.43 -8.87 -14.07
C GLN A 300 -25.90 -10.22 -14.59
N GLU A 301 -25.78 -10.37 -15.91
CA GLU A 301 -25.09 -11.48 -16.58
C GLU A 301 -23.57 -11.26 -16.77
N ALA A 302 -23.00 -10.14 -16.32
CA ALA A 302 -21.60 -9.80 -16.56
C ALA A 302 -20.65 -10.39 -15.51
N SER A 303 -19.38 -10.46 -15.92
CA SER A 303 -18.30 -10.95 -15.08
C SER A 303 -18.01 -10.02 -13.89
N ARG A 304 -17.70 -10.60 -12.73
CA ARG A 304 -17.18 -9.89 -11.54
C ARG A 304 -15.73 -9.41 -11.65
N ILE A 305 -15.19 -9.32 -12.86
CA ILE A 305 -13.84 -8.75 -13.10
C ILE A 305 -13.85 -7.28 -12.68
N PRO A 306 -12.93 -6.82 -11.81
CA PRO A 306 -12.97 -5.47 -11.25
C PRO A 306 -12.52 -4.38 -12.24
N PHE A 307 -11.73 -4.75 -13.24
CA PHE A 307 -11.26 -3.87 -14.31
C PHE A 307 -10.72 -4.73 -15.46
N ASN A 308 -10.76 -4.18 -16.67
CA ASN A 308 -10.32 -4.87 -17.87
C ASN A 308 -8.94 -4.35 -18.31
N PRO A 309 -7.82 -5.03 -17.97
CA PRO A 309 -6.51 -4.58 -18.40
C PRO A 309 -6.44 -4.55 -19.93
N TYR A 310 -6.90 -5.60 -20.60
CA TYR A 310 -6.78 -5.79 -22.05
C TYR A 310 -7.40 -4.66 -22.88
N GLY A 311 -8.31 -3.85 -22.33
CA GLY A 311 -8.89 -2.68 -22.99
C GLY A 311 -7.88 -1.61 -23.40
N LEU A 312 -6.68 -1.59 -22.80
CA LEU A 312 -5.59 -0.68 -23.21
C LEU A 312 -4.93 -1.05 -24.54
N VAL A 313 -5.21 -2.24 -25.06
CA VAL A 313 -4.74 -2.70 -26.37
C VAL A 313 -5.79 -2.34 -27.42
N GLN A 314 -5.42 -1.59 -28.46
CA GLN A 314 -6.37 -1.09 -29.46
C GLN A 314 -7.21 -2.20 -30.11
N GLU A 315 -6.58 -3.33 -30.42
CA GLU A 315 -7.19 -4.50 -31.04
C GLU A 315 -8.26 -5.18 -30.17
N TYR A 316 -8.27 -4.92 -28.86
CA TYR A 316 -9.27 -5.49 -27.95
C TYR A 316 -10.68 -4.96 -28.24
N GLY A 317 -10.82 -3.69 -28.61
CA GLY A 317 -12.13 -3.11 -28.90
C GLY A 317 -12.84 -3.81 -30.06
N ASP A 318 -12.10 -4.13 -31.13
CA ASP A 318 -12.63 -4.85 -32.29
C ASP A 318 -12.88 -6.33 -31.96
N ALA A 319 -12.00 -6.95 -31.17
CA ALA A 319 -12.20 -8.30 -30.67
C ALA A 319 -13.48 -8.42 -29.81
N GLY A 320 -13.78 -7.40 -29.01
CA GLY A 320 -14.99 -7.34 -28.17
C GLY A 320 -16.27 -7.24 -29.01
N LYS A 321 -16.26 -6.45 -30.08
CA LYS A 321 -17.37 -6.36 -31.04
C LYS A 321 -17.59 -7.70 -31.76
N ALA A 322 -16.52 -8.33 -32.23
CA ALA A 322 -16.58 -9.63 -32.89
C ALA A 322 -17.15 -10.72 -31.95
N TYR A 323 -16.72 -10.73 -30.69
CA TYR A 323 -17.29 -11.65 -29.69
C TYR A 323 -18.78 -11.37 -29.43
N ALA A 324 -19.18 -10.10 -29.30
CA ALA A 324 -20.57 -9.73 -29.11
C ALA A 324 -21.46 -10.12 -30.30
N ALA A 325 -20.96 -10.04 -31.54
CA ALA A 325 -21.65 -10.53 -32.73
C ALA A 325 -21.84 -12.07 -32.68
N MET A 326 -20.79 -12.81 -32.29
CA MET A 326 -20.86 -14.25 -32.11
C MET A 326 -21.91 -14.65 -31.05
N THR A 327 -21.99 -13.96 -29.91
CA THR A 327 -22.93 -14.34 -28.86
C THR A 327 -24.36 -13.84 -29.08
N ARG A 328 -24.57 -12.78 -29.87
CA ARG A 328 -25.90 -12.26 -30.19
C ARG A 328 -26.56 -12.95 -31.38
N VAL A 329 -25.81 -13.23 -32.44
CA VAL A 329 -26.35 -13.73 -33.72
C VAL A 329 -25.59 -14.94 -34.28
N LEU A 330 -24.66 -15.54 -33.53
CA LEU A 330 -23.84 -16.70 -33.94
C LEU A 330 -23.03 -16.45 -35.22
N GLU A 331 -22.62 -15.20 -35.47
CA GLU A 331 -21.75 -14.82 -36.57
C GLU A 331 -20.28 -15.18 -36.26
N ARG A 332 -19.69 -16.07 -37.06
CA ARG A 332 -18.35 -16.62 -36.82
C ARG A 332 -17.23 -15.86 -37.51
N ASP A 333 -17.53 -15.20 -38.64
CA ASP A 333 -16.51 -14.67 -39.55
C ASP A 333 -15.65 -13.56 -38.93
N GLN A 334 -16.28 -12.66 -38.17
CA GLN A 334 -15.55 -11.59 -37.47
C GLN A 334 -14.61 -12.16 -36.40
N LEU A 335 -15.07 -13.13 -35.61
CA LEU A 335 -14.26 -13.74 -34.56
C LEU A 335 -13.13 -14.59 -35.17
N ASP A 336 -13.37 -15.27 -36.28
CA ASP A 336 -12.36 -15.96 -37.08
C ASP A 336 -11.26 -15.00 -37.58
N ALA A 337 -11.65 -13.80 -38.04
CA ALA A 337 -10.70 -12.78 -38.47
C ALA A 337 -9.78 -12.31 -37.32
N ILE A 338 -10.31 -12.21 -36.09
CA ILE A 338 -9.50 -11.90 -34.90
C ILE A 338 -8.46 -12.99 -34.64
N VAL A 339 -8.87 -14.27 -34.70
CA VAL A 339 -7.94 -15.41 -34.55
C VAL A 339 -6.85 -15.36 -35.63
N LYS A 340 -7.24 -15.15 -36.90
CA LYS A 340 -6.29 -15.04 -38.02
C LYS A 340 -5.30 -13.90 -37.86
N ASN A 341 -5.72 -12.76 -37.31
CA ASN A 341 -4.82 -11.66 -37.00
C ASN A 341 -3.83 -12.03 -35.90
N ALA A 342 -4.26 -12.75 -34.85
CA ALA A 342 -3.39 -13.20 -33.76
C ALA A 342 -2.30 -14.21 -34.19
N LEU A 343 -2.48 -14.90 -35.32
CA LEU A 343 -1.48 -15.83 -35.88
C LEU A 343 -0.27 -15.12 -36.50
N LYS A 344 -0.40 -13.85 -36.90
CA LYS A 344 0.71 -13.10 -37.51
C LYS A 344 1.86 -12.95 -36.51
N ALA A 345 3.11 -13.16 -36.93
CA ALA A 345 4.25 -13.17 -36.00
C ALA A 345 4.38 -11.83 -35.24
N GLU A 346 4.18 -10.72 -35.94
CA GLU A 346 4.28 -9.36 -35.42
C GLU A 346 3.12 -8.92 -34.50
N SER A 347 2.01 -9.68 -34.44
CA SER A 347 0.76 -9.22 -33.80
C SER A 347 0.67 -9.55 -32.30
N LEU A 348 1.67 -9.11 -31.52
CA LEU A 348 1.66 -9.24 -30.05
C LEU A 348 0.33 -8.76 -29.46
N ASN A 349 -0.11 -7.57 -29.85
CA ASN A 349 -1.34 -6.97 -29.35
C ASN A 349 -2.60 -7.76 -29.74
N SER A 350 -2.69 -8.32 -30.95
CA SER A 350 -3.82 -9.16 -31.35
C SER A 350 -3.88 -10.47 -30.55
N ARG A 351 -2.73 -11.06 -30.20
CA ARG A 351 -2.66 -12.21 -29.29
C ARG A 351 -3.16 -11.85 -27.89
N ILE A 352 -2.70 -10.72 -27.35
CA ILE A 352 -3.16 -10.23 -26.04
C ILE A 352 -4.66 -9.91 -26.06
N ALA A 353 -5.17 -9.30 -27.13
CA ALA A 353 -6.58 -9.03 -27.31
C ALA A 353 -7.41 -10.33 -27.34
N LEU A 354 -6.96 -11.36 -28.06
CA LEU A 354 -7.64 -12.67 -28.12
C LEU A 354 -7.69 -13.36 -26.74
N ILE A 355 -6.58 -13.37 -26.00
CA ILE A 355 -6.59 -13.85 -24.61
C ILE A 355 -7.52 -13.00 -23.75
N GLY A 356 -7.51 -11.68 -23.92
CA GLY A 356 -8.40 -10.77 -23.22
C GLY A 356 -9.88 -11.10 -23.44
N ILE A 357 -10.28 -11.49 -24.65
CA ILE A 357 -11.65 -11.95 -24.93
C ILE A 357 -11.97 -13.23 -24.19
N ILE A 358 -11.08 -14.22 -24.23
CA ILE A 358 -11.24 -15.47 -23.48
C ILE A 358 -11.35 -15.18 -21.97
N VAL A 359 -10.55 -14.25 -21.46
CA VAL A 359 -10.53 -13.89 -20.04
C VAL A 359 -11.82 -13.19 -19.63
N ASN A 360 -12.18 -12.08 -20.29
CA ASN A 360 -13.32 -11.25 -19.88
C ASN A 360 -14.67 -11.92 -20.17
N HIS A 361 -14.76 -12.72 -21.23
CA HIS A 361 -16.04 -13.23 -21.71
C HIS A 361 -16.25 -14.74 -21.52
N LEU A 362 -15.26 -15.50 -21.08
CA LEU A 362 -15.45 -16.93 -20.76
C LEU A 362 -14.96 -17.24 -19.34
N TYR A 363 -13.69 -17.00 -19.08
CA TYR A 363 -13.05 -17.31 -17.81
C TYR A 363 -13.66 -16.53 -16.64
N GLY A 364 -13.82 -15.21 -16.79
CA GLY A 364 -14.40 -14.35 -15.77
C GLY A 364 -15.91 -14.56 -15.58
N ILE A 365 -16.62 -14.97 -16.64
CA ILE A 365 -18.05 -15.33 -16.52
C ILE A 365 -18.20 -16.55 -15.62
N ARG A 366 -17.36 -17.59 -15.76
CA ARG A 366 -17.40 -18.79 -14.90
C ARG A 366 -17.14 -18.51 -13.42
N ALA A 367 -16.33 -17.50 -13.14
CA ALA A 367 -16.14 -17.04 -11.77
C ALA A 367 -17.42 -16.41 -11.18
N SER A 368 -18.38 -16.01 -12.02
CA SER A 368 -19.56 -15.22 -11.63
C SER A 368 -20.86 -16.03 -11.72
N ARG A 369 -21.08 -16.74 -12.83
CA ARG A 369 -22.27 -17.54 -13.15
C ARG A 369 -21.97 -18.68 -14.13
N GLU A 370 -22.98 -19.49 -14.42
CA GLU A 370 -22.91 -20.45 -15.53
C GLU A 370 -22.97 -19.72 -16.89
N MET A 371 -22.28 -20.26 -17.89
CA MET A 371 -22.27 -19.69 -19.24
C MET A 371 -23.56 -20.04 -20.00
N THR A 372 -24.05 -19.11 -20.82
CA THR A 372 -25.22 -19.30 -21.69
C THR A 372 -24.91 -20.26 -22.85
N HIS A 373 -25.95 -20.67 -23.59
CA HIS A 373 -25.76 -21.53 -24.77
C HIS A 373 -24.83 -20.88 -25.81
N ASN A 374 -25.03 -19.61 -26.14
CA ASN A 374 -24.25 -18.91 -27.17
C ASN A 374 -22.80 -18.68 -26.72
N GLU A 375 -22.55 -18.44 -25.42
CA GLU A 375 -21.20 -18.36 -24.85
C GLU A 375 -20.48 -19.71 -24.92
N ASN A 376 -21.18 -20.81 -24.66
CA ASN A 376 -20.64 -22.17 -24.84
C ASN A 376 -20.30 -22.45 -26.31
N GLU A 377 -21.13 -22.02 -27.27
CA GLU A 377 -20.83 -22.15 -28.70
C GLU A 377 -19.63 -21.29 -29.12
N ALA A 378 -19.50 -20.07 -28.59
CA ALA A 378 -18.33 -19.23 -28.80
C ALA A 378 -17.05 -19.88 -28.22
N ALA A 379 -17.13 -20.48 -27.02
CA ALA A 379 -16.03 -21.20 -26.40
C ALA A 379 -15.57 -22.40 -27.25
N LYS A 380 -16.52 -23.22 -27.74
CA LYS A 380 -16.22 -24.34 -28.64
C LYS A 380 -15.59 -23.87 -29.95
N PHE A 381 -16.12 -22.80 -30.54
CA PHE A 381 -15.56 -22.22 -31.77
C PHE A 381 -14.11 -21.77 -31.56
N LEU A 382 -13.83 -21.03 -30.48
CA LEU A 382 -12.47 -20.59 -30.16
C LEU A 382 -11.54 -21.77 -29.88
N GLN A 383 -12.00 -22.78 -29.16
CA GLN A 383 -11.25 -24.01 -28.92
C GLN A 383 -10.82 -24.67 -30.24
N ASP A 384 -11.78 -24.92 -31.13
CA ASP A 384 -11.55 -25.48 -32.46
C ASP A 384 -10.52 -24.67 -33.26
N GLN A 385 -10.63 -23.35 -33.21
CA GLN A 385 -9.73 -22.45 -33.94
C GLN A 385 -8.31 -22.45 -33.36
N ILE A 386 -8.17 -22.48 -32.04
CA ILE A 386 -6.85 -22.55 -31.39
C ILE A 386 -6.18 -23.90 -31.67
N ASP A 387 -6.97 -24.99 -31.68
CA ASP A 387 -6.46 -26.33 -31.97
C ASP A 387 -5.98 -26.44 -33.43
N LYS A 388 -6.80 -26.00 -34.39
CA LYS A 388 -6.54 -26.12 -35.83
C LYS A 388 -5.40 -25.24 -36.35
N ASN A 389 -5.22 -24.03 -35.79
CA ASN A 389 -4.24 -23.07 -36.31
C ASN A 389 -2.87 -23.18 -35.62
N GLU A 390 -1.79 -22.74 -36.27
CA GLU A 390 -0.40 -22.92 -35.79
C GLU A 390 0.07 -21.83 -34.79
N PHE A 391 -0.55 -21.77 -33.60
CA PHE A 391 -0.01 -21.00 -32.47
C PHE A 391 1.17 -21.70 -31.79
N SER A 392 1.99 -20.94 -31.03
CA SER A 392 3.03 -21.52 -30.17
C SER A 392 2.42 -22.47 -29.13
N ALA A 393 3.15 -23.52 -28.75
CA ALA A 393 2.65 -24.54 -27.83
C ALA A 393 2.18 -23.95 -26.49
N SER A 394 2.97 -23.04 -25.91
CA SER A 394 2.61 -22.37 -24.65
C SER A 394 1.38 -21.47 -24.79
N TYR A 395 1.21 -20.79 -25.94
CA TYR A 395 0.02 -19.98 -26.19
C TYR A 395 -1.23 -20.83 -26.34
N LYS A 396 -1.17 -21.93 -27.12
CA LYS A 396 -2.26 -22.91 -27.21
C LYS A 396 -2.63 -23.45 -25.83
N HIS A 397 -1.63 -23.87 -25.05
CA HIS A 397 -1.84 -24.44 -23.74
C HIS A 397 -2.55 -23.46 -22.80
N LEU A 398 -2.09 -22.20 -22.75
CA LEU A 398 -2.76 -21.15 -21.98
C LEU A 398 -4.22 -20.98 -22.45
N ALA A 399 -4.43 -20.72 -23.73
CA ALA A 399 -5.77 -20.40 -24.26
C ALA A 399 -6.76 -21.55 -24.03
N LEU A 400 -6.35 -22.80 -24.27
CA LEU A 400 -7.18 -23.99 -24.03
C LEU A 400 -7.43 -24.22 -22.54
N ASN A 401 -6.44 -24.00 -21.66
CA ASN A 401 -6.63 -24.10 -20.22
C ASN A 401 -7.64 -23.07 -19.70
N LEU A 402 -7.64 -21.85 -20.26
CA LEU A 402 -8.62 -20.82 -19.93
C LEU A 402 -10.01 -21.17 -20.49
N ILE A 403 -10.09 -21.65 -21.73
CA ILE A 403 -11.36 -22.06 -22.36
C ILE A 403 -11.95 -23.28 -21.67
N THR A 404 -11.16 -24.25 -21.22
CA THR A 404 -11.67 -25.48 -20.58
C THR A 404 -11.75 -25.39 -19.05
N ASN A 405 -11.05 -24.41 -18.45
CA ASN A 405 -11.01 -24.17 -17.00
C ASN A 405 -10.48 -25.34 -16.16
N ASN A 406 -9.49 -26.08 -16.69
CA ASN A 406 -9.01 -27.33 -16.09
C ASN A 406 -7.65 -27.23 -15.38
N HIS A 407 -6.93 -26.11 -15.50
CA HIS A 407 -5.59 -25.99 -14.93
C HIS A 407 -5.63 -25.67 -13.42
N ALA A 408 -5.03 -26.50 -12.57
CA ALA A 408 -5.15 -26.39 -11.10
C ALA A 408 -4.68 -25.04 -10.52
N LEU A 409 -3.71 -24.35 -11.16
CA LEU A 409 -3.26 -23.02 -10.73
C LEU A 409 -4.22 -21.89 -11.16
N LEU A 410 -4.98 -22.08 -12.24
CA LEU A 410 -5.76 -21.02 -12.88
C LEU A 410 -7.28 -21.24 -12.78
N ALA A 411 -7.76 -22.45 -12.52
CA ALA A 411 -9.17 -22.82 -12.67
C ALA A 411 -10.09 -22.11 -11.66
N VAL A 412 -11.02 -21.26 -12.13
CA VAL A 412 -11.93 -20.46 -11.29
C VAL A 412 -13.32 -21.07 -11.19
N ARG A 413 -14.02 -20.79 -10.09
CA ARG A 413 -15.40 -21.22 -9.85
C ARG A 413 -16.19 -20.08 -9.22
N GLN A 414 -17.51 -20.22 -9.15
CA GLN A 414 -18.37 -19.25 -8.47
C GLN A 414 -18.00 -19.07 -6.99
N GLN A 415 -17.44 -20.11 -6.35
CA GLN A 415 -17.01 -20.08 -4.95
C GLN A 415 -15.61 -19.50 -4.73
N THR A 416 -14.83 -19.25 -5.80
CA THR A 416 -13.52 -18.58 -5.66
C THR A 416 -13.76 -17.20 -5.05
N ASP A 417 -13.05 -16.82 -4.00
CA ASP A 417 -13.20 -15.48 -3.44
C ASP A 417 -12.61 -14.41 -4.37
N ASN A 418 -12.94 -13.13 -4.13
CA ASN A 418 -12.51 -12.05 -5.01
C ASN A 418 -11.00 -11.80 -4.97
N ALA A 419 -10.33 -11.99 -3.81
CA ALA A 419 -8.89 -11.80 -3.71
C ALA A 419 -8.13 -12.88 -4.50
N GLU A 420 -8.52 -14.15 -4.34
CA GLU A 420 -7.96 -15.25 -5.13
C GLU A 420 -8.25 -15.07 -6.63
N PHE A 421 -9.46 -14.63 -6.98
CA PHE A 421 -9.82 -14.38 -8.37
C PHE A 421 -8.96 -13.28 -9.01
N ILE A 422 -8.75 -12.16 -8.32
CA ILE A 422 -7.90 -11.06 -8.77
C ILE A 422 -6.45 -11.52 -8.99
N MET A 423 -5.88 -12.25 -8.02
CA MET A 423 -4.54 -12.80 -8.15
C MET A 423 -4.42 -13.67 -9.40
N ARG A 424 -5.40 -14.54 -9.66
CA ARG A 424 -5.40 -15.40 -10.85
C ARG A 424 -5.52 -14.63 -12.16
N LEU A 425 -6.32 -13.55 -12.22
CA LEU A 425 -6.37 -12.66 -13.40
C LEU A 425 -4.99 -12.07 -13.72
N VAL A 426 -4.23 -11.70 -12.69
CA VAL A 426 -2.85 -11.22 -12.84
C VAL A 426 -1.93 -12.32 -13.35
N LEU A 427 -1.99 -13.53 -12.78
CA LEU A 427 -1.21 -14.68 -13.26
C LEU A 427 -1.48 -14.94 -14.74
N VAL A 428 -2.77 -14.95 -15.14
CA VAL A 428 -3.16 -15.15 -16.53
C VAL A 428 -2.54 -14.07 -17.42
N HIS A 429 -2.54 -12.81 -17.02
CA HIS A 429 -1.94 -11.74 -17.83
C HIS A 429 -0.40 -11.86 -17.91
N ILE A 430 0.29 -12.22 -16.82
CA ILE A 430 1.74 -12.52 -16.85
C ILE A 430 2.03 -13.59 -17.89
N ILE A 431 1.29 -14.71 -17.83
CA ILE A 431 1.47 -15.84 -18.73
C ILE A 431 1.08 -15.46 -20.16
N ALA A 432 0.03 -14.65 -20.37
CA ALA A 432 -0.42 -14.19 -21.68
C ALA A 432 0.64 -13.33 -22.38
N VAL A 433 1.27 -12.40 -21.65
CA VAL A 433 2.37 -11.57 -22.17
C VAL A 433 3.52 -12.46 -22.63
N HIS A 434 4.00 -13.34 -21.76
CA HIS A 434 5.14 -14.18 -22.09
C HIS A 434 4.79 -15.28 -23.11
N ALA A 435 3.55 -15.77 -23.19
CA ALA A 435 3.13 -16.70 -24.25
C ALA A 435 3.05 -16.04 -25.62
N SER A 436 2.81 -14.72 -25.65
CA SER A 436 2.62 -13.95 -26.89
C SER A 436 3.91 -13.34 -27.43
N LEU A 437 4.97 -13.29 -26.62
CA LEU A 437 6.31 -12.86 -27.00
C LEU A 437 7.11 -14.01 -27.64
N PRO A 438 8.06 -13.71 -28.55
CA PRO A 438 9.03 -14.69 -29.02
C PRO A 438 9.86 -15.29 -27.86
N ALA A 439 10.18 -16.59 -27.92
CA ALA A 439 10.91 -17.32 -26.89
C ALA A 439 12.15 -16.57 -26.37
N GLU A 440 12.94 -16.01 -27.30
CA GLU A 440 14.20 -15.31 -27.03
C GLU A 440 14.06 -13.87 -26.53
N SER A 441 12.85 -13.40 -26.24
CA SER A 441 12.64 -12.01 -25.82
C SER A 441 13.13 -11.73 -24.39
N SER A 442 13.14 -12.74 -23.54
CA SER A 442 13.60 -12.63 -22.15
C SER A 442 13.77 -14.01 -21.50
N PRO A 443 14.55 -14.10 -20.40
CA PRO A 443 14.64 -15.32 -19.60
C PRO A 443 13.27 -15.78 -19.09
N LEU A 444 12.40 -14.84 -18.70
CA LEU A 444 11.01 -15.13 -18.28
C LEU A 444 10.23 -15.84 -19.39
N THR A 445 10.37 -15.39 -20.63
CA THR A 445 9.72 -16.04 -21.77
C THR A 445 10.25 -17.46 -21.98
N LEU A 446 11.55 -17.69 -21.79
CA LEU A 446 12.14 -19.04 -21.82
C LEU A 446 11.64 -19.93 -20.67
N TYR A 447 11.34 -19.38 -19.49
CA TYR A 447 10.75 -20.16 -18.38
C TYR A 447 9.34 -20.69 -18.70
N LEU A 448 8.65 -20.11 -19.68
CA LEU A 448 7.37 -20.62 -20.16
C LEU A 448 7.48 -21.47 -21.43
N GLN A 449 8.38 -21.11 -22.34
CA GLN A 449 8.43 -21.69 -23.70
C GLN A 449 9.58 -22.70 -23.90
N GLY A 450 10.59 -22.71 -23.03
CA GLY A 450 11.88 -23.37 -23.29
C GLY A 450 12.61 -23.87 -22.05
N LEU A 451 11.92 -24.35 -21.01
CA LEU A 451 12.54 -24.81 -19.75
C LEU A 451 13.69 -25.81 -19.94
N GLN A 452 13.60 -26.69 -20.94
CA GLN A 452 14.65 -27.65 -21.27
C GLN A 452 15.96 -26.99 -21.74
N VAL A 453 15.89 -25.79 -22.32
CA VAL A 453 17.03 -25.04 -22.86
C VAL A 453 17.78 -24.29 -21.76
N VAL A 454 17.07 -23.92 -20.68
CA VAL A 454 17.61 -23.05 -19.63
C VAL A 454 17.86 -23.79 -18.30
N ARG A 455 17.85 -25.12 -18.32
CA ARG A 455 17.99 -25.96 -17.12
C ARG A 455 19.36 -25.83 -16.44
N ASP A 456 20.39 -25.49 -17.20
CA ASP A 456 21.78 -25.28 -16.78
C ASP A 456 22.19 -23.79 -16.83
N HIS A 457 21.21 -22.88 -16.90
CA HIS A 457 21.44 -21.44 -16.76
C HIS A 457 21.28 -20.97 -15.31
N PHE A 458 21.77 -19.78 -15.00
CA PHE A 458 21.48 -19.12 -13.74
C PHE A 458 20.03 -18.62 -13.75
N ILE A 459 19.24 -19.10 -12.80
CA ILE A 459 17.82 -18.76 -12.75
C ILE A 459 17.63 -17.47 -11.95
N LEU A 460 16.79 -16.59 -12.48
CA LEU A 460 16.38 -15.36 -11.81
C LEU A 460 15.83 -15.69 -10.41
N THR A 461 16.04 -14.76 -9.48
CA THR A 461 15.63 -14.78 -8.07
C THR A 461 16.13 -15.94 -7.22
N CYS A 462 16.77 -16.97 -7.80
CA CYS A 462 17.42 -18.02 -7.01
C CYS A 462 18.49 -17.46 -6.08
N PRO A 463 18.66 -18.04 -4.88
CA PRO A 463 19.65 -17.60 -3.91
C PRO A 463 21.08 -17.77 -4.44
N SER A 464 21.95 -16.86 -4.05
CA SER A 464 23.40 -16.96 -4.27
C SER A 464 24.08 -17.76 -3.15
N ASP A 465 25.31 -18.20 -3.38
CA ASP A 465 26.17 -18.80 -2.36
C ASP A 465 26.49 -17.76 -1.27
N GLU A 466 25.79 -17.88 -0.13
CA GLU A 466 25.88 -16.92 0.97
C GLU A 466 27.32 -16.76 1.50
N GLU A 467 28.12 -17.84 1.51
CA GLU A 467 29.51 -17.81 1.95
C GLU A 467 30.35 -16.89 1.05
N THR A 468 30.28 -17.07 -0.28
CA THR A 468 30.98 -16.23 -1.25
C THR A 468 30.51 -14.78 -1.21
N MET A 469 29.18 -14.56 -1.09
CA MET A 469 28.61 -13.21 -1.01
C MET A 469 29.12 -12.44 0.21
N ILE A 470 29.15 -13.07 1.39
CA ILE A 470 29.64 -12.44 2.63
C ILE A 470 31.13 -12.13 2.54
N ILE A 471 31.93 -13.05 1.97
CA ILE A 471 33.38 -12.82 1.79
C ILE A 471 33.60 -11.59 0.93
N ASN A 472 33.01 -11.53 -0.26
CA ASN A 472 33.25 -10.44 -1.22
C ASN A 472 32.78 -9.09 -0.66
N ALA A 473 31.62 -9.04 0.01
CA ALA A 473 31.13 -7.81 0.64
C ALA A 473 32.08 -7.25 1.72
N LEU A 474 32.71 -8.13 2.51
CA LEU A 474 33.68 -7.73 3.53
C LEU A 474 35.04 -7.32 2.90
N ILE A 475 35.46 -7.95 1.80
CA ILE A 475 36.66 -7.55 1.05
C ILE A 475 36.46 -6.17 0.43
N ASP A 476 35.32 -5.91 -0.20
CA ASP A 476 34.99 -4.61 -0.81
C ASP A 476 34.93 -3.48 0.25
N ALA A 477 34.60 -3.82 1.51
CA ALA A 477 34.70 -2.92 2.66
C ALA A 477 36.14 -2.71 3.17
N GLY A 478 37.15 -3.27 2.50
CA GLY A 478 38.57 -3.12 2.80
C GLY A 478 39.13 -4.09 3.85
N SER A 479 38.40 -5.16 4.20
CA SER A 479 38.86 -6.12 5.22
C SER A 479 39.74 -7.23 4.64
N ALA A 480 40.71 -7.72 5.40
CA ALA A 480 41.32 -9.03 5.18
C ALA A 480 40.62 -10.09 6.04
N ILE A 481 40.16 -11.18 5.44
CA ILE A 481 39.21 -12.11 6.09
C ILE A 481 39.81 -13.50 6.25
N SER A 482 39.46 -14.19 7.32
CA SER A 482 39.64 -15.65 7.39
C SER A 482 38.40 -16.32 7.96
N ARG A 483 38.09 -17.48 7.40
CA ARG A 483 37.01 -18.36 7.82
C ARG A 483 37.49 -19.24 8.95
N TYR A 484 36.59 -19.43 9.90
CA TYR A 484 36.77 -20.33 11.02
C TYR A 484 35.55 -21.22 11.16
N GLN A 485 35.73 -22.36 11.80
CA GLN A 485 34.69 -23.32 12.08
C GLN A 485 34.77 -23.79 13.52
N CYS A 486 33.62 -23.80 14.18
CA CYS A 486 33.46 -24.41 15.50
C CYS A 486 33.39 -25.93 15.39
N LYS A 487 33.78 -26.64 16.46
CA LYS A 487 33.64 -28.10 16.59
C LYS A 487 32.24 -28.64 16.29
N CYS A 488 31.18 -27.83 16.39
CA CYS A 488 29.81 -28.23 16.04
C CYS A 488 29.48 -28.05 14.55
N GLY A 489 30.39 -27.49 13.76
CA GLY A 489 30.21 -27.22 12.33
C GLY A 489 29.90 -25.75 11.99
N TYR A 490 29.53 -24.93 12.98
CA TYR A 490 29.19 -23.51 12.77
C TYR A 490 30.36 -22.73 12.19
N LYS A 491 30.18 -22.13 11.01
CA LYS A 491 31.19 -21.30 10.34
C LYS A 491 31.01 -19.83 10.71
N TYR A 492 32.13 -19.12 10.86
CA TYR A 492 32.15 -17.68 11.12
C TYR A 492 33.37 -17.03 10.46
N PHE A 493 33.32 -15.71 10.30
CA PHE A 493 34.37 -14.92 9.65
C PHE A 493 35.07 -14.02 10.66
N VAL A 494 36.37 -13.81 10.47
CA VAL A 494 37.19 -12.86 11.22
C VAL A 494 37.78 -11.86 10.23
N ALA A 495 37.45 -10.57 10.40
CA ALA A 495 37.83 -9.47 9.50
C ALA A 495 39.15 -8.77 9.92
N ASP A 496 39.43 -7.61 9.33
CA ASP A 496 40.62 -6.73 9.49
C ASP A 496 41.97 -7.36 9.12
N CYS A 497 42.34 -8.48 9.74
CA CYS A 497 43.60 -9.19 9.53
C CYS A 497 43.43 -10.72 9.50
N GLY A 498 42.20 -11.23 9.64
CA GLY A 498 41.90 -12.67 9.67
C GLY A 498 42.36 -13.42 10.93
N ASN A 499 42.91 -12.72 11.93
CA ASN A 499 43.35 -13.31 13.19
C ASN A 499 42.38 -13.00 14.33
N VAL A 500 42.07 -14.02 15.13
CA VAL A 500 41.20 -13.87 16.29
C VAL A 500 41.87 -13.02 17.38
N VAL A 501 41.14 -12.09 17.95
CA VAL A 501 41.56 -11.24 19.08
C VAL A 501 40.49 -11.11 20.17
N MET A 502 39.29 -11.61 19.88
CA MET A 502 38.16 -11.61 20.79
C MET A 502 37.47 -12.97 20.75
N ALA A 503 36.77 -13.30 21.84
CA ALA A 503 35.94 -14.48 21.91
C ALA A 503 34.45 -14.13 22.04
N LEU A 504 33.60 -14.92 21.38
CA LEU A 504 32.14 -14.83 21.40
C LEU A 504 31.54 -16.21 21.70
N ARG A 505 30.22 -16.32 21.89
CA ARG A 505 29.55 -17.62 22.08
C ARG A 505 28.96 -18.12 20.76
N CYS A 506 29.21 -19.40 20.45
CA CYS A 506 28.64 -20.07 19.29
C CYS A 506 27.11 -20.14 19.45
N PRO A 507 26.32 -19.71 18.45
CA PRO A 507 24.87 -19.76 18.55
C PRO A 507 24.33 -21.19 18.61
N ASP A 508 25.04 -22.16 18.03
CA ASP A 508 24.56 -23.54 17.94
C ASP A 508 24.91 -24.39 19.17
N CYS A 509 26.16 -24.32 19.64
CA CYS A 509 26.65 -25.19 20.71
C CYS A 509 27.18 -24.44 21.96
N ALA A 510 27.06 -23.11 21.98
CA ALA A 510 27.52 -22.24 23.06
C ALA A 510 29.03 -22.33 23.41
N ALA A 511 29.85 -23.00 22.59
CA ALA A 511 31.31 -22.98 22.75
C ALA A 511 31.89 -21.59 22.45
N ASP A 512 33.07 -21.28 22.99
CA ASP A 512 33.74 -20.00 22.70
C ASP A 512 34.23 -20.00 21.24
N LEU A 513 33.71 -19.10 20.42
CA LEU A 513 34.19 -18.73 19.09
C LEU A 513 35.36 -17.75 19.22
N GLY A 514 36.23 -17.68 18.21
CA GLY A 514 37.32 -16.69 18.19
C GLY A 514 38.48 -17.10 19.11
N GLY A 515 39.01 -16.17 19.90
CA GLY A 515 40.13 -16.41 20.80
C GLY A 515 40.56 -15.14 21.55
N HIS A 516 40.96 -15.26 22.83
CA HIS A 516 41.37 -14.11 23.66
C HIS A 516 42.80 -13.63 23.39
N GLN A 517 43.57 -14.36 22.61
CA GLN A 517 44.95 -14.04 22.25
C GLN A 517 45.07 -13.94 20.74
N TYR A 518 45.86 -12.96 20.30
CA TYR A 518 46.09 -12.70 18.88
C TYR A 518 46.54 -13.97 18.14
N GLY A 519 45.73 -14.42 17.19
CA GLY A 519 46.03 -15.58 16.35
C GLY A 519 45.92 -16.94 17.04
N VAL A 520 45.40 -17.01 18.27
CA VAL A 520 45.20 -18.28 19.01
C VAL A 520 43.69 -18.55 19.17
N PRO A 521 43.11 -19.46 18.36
CA PRO A 521 41.71 -19.82 18.47
C PRO A 521 41.40 -20.53 19.79
N ALA A 522 40.20 -20.31 20.30
CA ALA A 522 39.65 -21.02 21.45
C ALA A 522 39.59 -22.54 21.16
N ALA A 523 39.60 -23.35 22.22
CA ALA A 523 39.64 -24.80 22.09
C ALA A 523 38.45 -25.34 21.27
N GLY A 524 38.75 -26.14 20.24
CA GLY A 524 37.74 -26.70 19.34
C GLY A 524 37.29 -25.75 18.23
N GLN A 525 38.01 -24.66 18.00
CA GLN A 525 37.86 -23.80 16.82
C GLN A 525 38.99 -24.10 15.82
N GLN A 526 38.64 -24.16 14.54
CA GLN A 526 39.58 -24.41 13.45
C GLN A 526 39.55 -23.24 12.47
N ARG A 527 40.73 -22.71 12.12
CA ARG A 527 40.88 -21.80 10.98
C ARG A 527 40.82 -22.63 9.69
N LEU A 528 40.00 -22.22 8.74
CA LEU A 528 39.81 -22.92 7.47
C LEU A 528 40.74 -22.41 6.36
N ASP A 529 41.28 -21.20 6.52
CA ASP A 529 42.17 -20.56 5.53
C ASP A 529 43.61 -20.48 6.04
N ASP A 530 44.58 -20.90 5.21
CA ASP A 530 46.01 -20.81 5.53
C ASP A 530 46.52 -19.36 5.61
N LYS A 531 45.92 -18.46 4.81
CA LYS A 531 46.21 -17.02 4.79
C LYS A 531 44.91 -16.22 4.69
N PRO A 532 44.89 -14.95 5.16
CA PRO A 532 43.75 -14.08 4.94
C PRO A 532 43.43 -13.95 3.45
N ILE A 533 42.14 -14.03 3.13
CA ILE A 533 41.58 -13.69 1.84
C ILE A 533 41.69 -12.16 1.69
N LEU A 534 42.31 -11.70 0.61
CA LEU A 534 42.62 -10.29 0.34
C LEU A 534 41.93 -9.75 -0.92
N HIS A 535 41.32 -10.64 -1.70
CA HIS A 535 40.69 -10.34 -2.97
C HIS A 535 39.38 -11.12 -3.07
N ASN A 536 38.47 -10.63 -3.91
CA ASN A 536 37.18 -11.28 -4.14
C ASN A 536 37.40 -12.73 -4.60
N VAL A 537 36.67 -13.64 -3.98
CA VAL A 537 36.68 -15.06 -4.33
C VAL A 537 35.71 -15.30 -5.49
N GLY A 538 36.06 -16.24 -6.36
CA GLY A 538 35.24 -16.59 -7.52
C GLY A 538 33.85 -17.05 -7.10
N ASN A 539 32.85 -16.61 -7.86
CA ASN A 539 31.44 -16.91 -7.60
C ASN A 539 31.19 -18.43 -7.60
N LYS A 540 30.54 -18.93 -6.54
CA LYS A 540 30.16 -20.35 -6.38
C LYS A 540 28.68 -20.60 -6.61
N ASP A 541 27.96 -19.59 -7.10
CA ASP A 541 26.57 -19.74 -7.52
C ASP A 541 26.47 -20.91 -8.50
N LYS A 542 25.42 -21.71 -8.30
CA LYS A 542 25.18 -22.88 -9.12
C LYS A 542 24.19 -22.53 -10.23
N PRO A 543 24.43 -22.97 -11.47
CA PRO A 543 23.40 -22.97 -12.49
C PRO A 543 22.27 -23.96 -12.13
N GLY A 544 21.15 -23.79 -12.83
CA GLY A 544 19.91 -24.52 -12.61
C GLY A 544 19.09 -24.01 -11.44
N TYR A 545 17.84 -24.47 -11.36
CA TYR A 545 16.93 -24.06 -10.31
C TYR A 545 17.45 -24.51 -8.94
N ILE A 546 17.37 -23.61 -7.95
CA ILE A 546 17.72 -23.87 -6.56
C ILE A 546 16.42 -23.83 -5.76
N VAL A 547 16.08 -24.95 -5.12
CA VAL A 547 14.87 -25.01 -4.29
C VAL A 547 15.05 -24.19 -3.03
N GLU A 548 13.98 -23.47 -2.70
CA GLU A 548 13.88 -22.66 -1.50
C GLU A 548 12.55 -22.92 -0.81
N ASP A 549 12.59 -22.85 0.52
CA ASP A 549 11.38 -22.85 1.33
C ASP A 549 10.63 -21.52 1.14
N VAL A 550 9.33 -21.54 1.46
CA VAL A 550 8.52 -20.32 1.44
C VAL A 550 9.07 -19.34 2.49
N MET A 551 9.63 -18.23 2.01
CA MET A 551 10.23 -17.20 2.86
C MET A 551 9.20 -16.16 3.27
N GLU A 552 8.82 -16.13 4.55
CA GLU A 552 7.88 -15.15 5.12
C GLU A 552 8.53 -13.78 5.43
N ASP A 553 9.87 -13.69 5.44
CA ASP A 553 10.57 -12.43 5.72
C ASP A 553 10.34 -11.41 4.59
N ALA A 554 9.58 -10.36 4.89
CA ALA A 554 9.29 -9.27 3.98
C ALA A 554 10.56 -8.54 3.49
N ARG A 555 11.66 -8.59 4.28
CA ARG A 555 12.92 -7.91 3.95
C ARG A 555 13.82 -8.74 3.07
N ARG A 556 13.49 -10.01 2.81
CA ARG A 556 14.25 -10.85 1.89
C ARG A 556 14.39 -10.15 0.56
N ASN A 557 15.61 -10.11 0.09
CA ASN A 557 16.00 -9.67 -1.24
C ASN A 557 17.23 -10.48 -1.66
N VAL A 558 17.57 -10.39 -2.93
CA VAL A 558 18.77 -11.03 -3.48
C VAL A 558 19.52 -9.98 -4.28
N ARG A 559 20.84 -9.93 -4.05
CA ARG A 559 21.76 -9.08 -4.82
C ARG A 559 21.32 -7.61 -4.84
N ALA A 560 21.13 -7.04 -6.02
CA ALA A 560 20.69 -5.66 -6.21
C ALA A 560 19.17 -5.49 -6.13
N LEU A 561 18.36 -6.54 -6.11
CA LEU A 561 16.90 -6.37 -6.07
C LEU A 561 16.47 -5.70 -4.76
N THR A 562 15.52 -4.77 -4.84
CA THR A 562 14.75 -4.37 -3.65
C THR A 562 13.83 -5.50 -3.25
N SER A 563 13.35 -5.53 -1.99
CA SER A 563 12.42 -6.57 -1.54
C SER A 563 11.16 -6.66 -2.42
N ALA A 564 10.58 -5.52 -2.81
CA ALA A 564 9.43 -5.49 -3.71
C ALA A 564 9.77 -6.02 -5.12
N ALA A 565 10.91 -5.62 -5.70
CA ALA A 565 11.33 -6.11 -7.02
C ALA A 565 11.64 -7.61 -7.02
N TYR A 566 12.26 -8.12 -5.96
CA TYR A 566 12.45 -9.56 -5.77
C TYR A 566 11.11 -10.29 -5.74
N ARG A 567 10.16 -9.87 -4.91
CA ARG A 567 8.85 -10.53 -4.78
C ARG A 567 8.04 -10.50 -6.07
N ILE A 568 8.05 -9.39 -6.81
CA ILE A 568 7.39 -9.30 -8.12
C ILE A 568 8.03 -10.26 -9.13
N LEU A 569 9.36 -10.25 -9.23
CA LEU A 569 10.06 -11.10 -10.19
C LEU A 569 9.94 -12.58 -9.83
N HIS A 570 10.02 -12.91 -8.54
CA HIS A 570 9.88 -14.26 -8.02
C HIS A 570 8.46 -14.81 -8.29
N LEU A 571 7.43 -13.98 -8.11
CA LEU A 571 6.05 -14.30 -8.51
C LEU A 571 5.96 -14.59 -10.02
N PHE A 572 6.62 -13.80 -10.87
CA PHE A 572 6.61 -14.03 -12.32
C PHE A 572 7.28 -15.36 -12.68
N VAL A 573 8.44 -15.65 -12.08
CA VAL A 573 9.17 -16.92 -12.27
C VAL A 573 8.28 -18.11 -11.93
N HIS A 574 7.65 -18.12 -10.75
CA HIS A 574 6.78 -19.22 -10.31
C HIS A 574 5.47 -19.32 -11.10
N ALA A 575 4.90 -18.20 -11.56
CA ALA A 575 3.71 -18.21 -12.42
C ALA A 575 3.98 -18.92 -13.76
N LEU A 576 5.13 -18.61 -14.38
CA LEU A 576 5.51 -19.11 -15.70
C LEU A 576 5.94 -20.59 -15.66
N ILE A 577 6.66 -20.99 -14.60
CA ILE A 577 6.99 -22.41 -14.37
C ILE A 577 5.73 -23.20 -13.99
N GLY A 578 4.93 -22.67 -13.06
CA GLY A 578 3.78 -23.35 -12.47
C GLY A 578 2.65 -23.63 -13.45
N VAL A 579 2.39 -22.75 -14.42
CA VAL A 579 1.38 -23.01 -15.47
C VAL A 579 1.78 -24.11 -16.45
N SER A 580 3.07 -24.43 -16.53
CA SER A 580 3.57 -25.51 -17.38
C SER A 580 3.49 -26.88 -16.68
N ALA A 581 3.01 -26.94 -15.43
CA ALA A 581 2.89 -28.15 -14.64
C ALA A 581 1.47 -28.75 -14.70
N PRO A 582 1.30 -30.08 -14.67
CA PRO A 582 2.35 -31.09 -14.54
C PRO A 582 3.03 -31.38 -15.88
N SER A 583 4.36 -31.37 -15.89
CA SER A 583 5.16 -31.70 -17.08
C SER A 583 6.49 -32.33 -16.68
N PRO A 584 6.98 -33.36 -17.40
CA PRO A 584 8.30 -33.92 -17.17
C PRO A 584 9.42 -32.86 -17.24
N ASN A 585 9.27 -31.84 -18.10
CA ASN A 585 10.24 -30.76 -18.22
C ASN A 585 10.27 -29.88 -16.97
N VAL A 586 9.09 -29.55 -16.42
CA VAL A 586 8.99 -28.78 -15.16
C VAL A 586 9.58 -29.58 -14.00
N ASN A 587 9.24 -30.87 -13.90
CA ASN A 587 9.80 -31.75 -12.88
C ASN A 587 11.33 -31.80 -12.98
N ALA A 588 11.88 -31.98 -14.18
CA ALA A 588 13.32 -32.03 -14.39
C ALA A 588 14.01 -30.69 -14.09
N PHE A 589 13.36 -29.57 -14.42
CA PHE A 589 13.85 -28.22 -14.15
C PHE A 589 13.89 -27.92 -12.66
N LEU A 590 12.78 -28.12 -11.95
CA LEU A 590 12.69 -27.87 -10.49
C LEU A 590 13.54 -28.84 -9.67
N ASN A 591 13.62 -30.11 -10.10
CA ASN A 591 14.48 -31.13 -9.48
C ASN A 591 15.91 -31.11 -10.02
N ALA A 592 16.32 -30.06 -10.74
CA ALA A 592 17.73 -29.78 -10.96
C ALA A 592 18.46 -29.72 -9.61
N ASN A 593 19.78 -29.93 -9.59
CA ASN A 593 20.57 -29.87 -8.36
C ASN A 593 20.16 -30.86 -7.24
N GLY A 594 19.34 -31.87 -7.53
CA GLY A 594 18.97 -32.93 -6.58
C GLY A 594 17.79 -32.58 -5.67
N ASN A 595 16.96 -31.60 -6.06
CA ASN A 595 15.83 -31.18 -5.24
C ASN A 595 14.68 -32.23 -5.25
N PRO A 596 13.99 -32.49 -4.13
CA PRO A 596 12.91 -33.47 -4.06
C PRO A 596 11.50 -32.84 -4.15
N ILE A 597 11.23 -32.02 -5.17
CA ILE A 597 9.87 -31.48 -5.36
C ILE A 597 8.97 -32.56 -5.95
N ASN A 598 7.99 -32.98 -5.15
CA ASN A 598 6.99 -33.99 -5.54
C ASN A 598 5.74 -33.37 -6.19
N ASP A 599 5.37 -32.15 -5.79
CA ASP A 599 4.21 -31.43 -6.33
C ASP A 599 4.64 -30.02 -6.80
N PRO A 600 5.05 -29.87 -8.07
CA PRO A 600 5.41 -28.58 -8.65
C PRO A 600 4.30 -27.53 -8.59
N ILE A 601 3.04 -27.96 -8.72
CA ILE A 601 1.90 -27.04 -8.74
C ILE A 601 1.70 -26.46 -7.35
N ALA A 602 1.71 -27.29 -6.30
CA ALA A 602 1.63 -26.82 -4.93
C ALA A 602 2.84 -25.96 -4.57
N TYR A 603 4.05 -26.36 -4.98
CA TYR A 603 5.26 -25.58 -4.74
C TYR A 603 5.17 -24.17 -5.33
N CYS A 604 4.85 -24.05 -6.63
CA CYS A 604 4.71 -22.73 -7.28
C CYS A 604 3.56 -21.93 -6.67
N ARG A 605 2.41 -22.56 -6.39
CA ARG A 605 1.24 -21.90 -5.79
C ARG A 605 1.59 -21.30 -4.43
N ASN A 606 2.28 -22.04 -3.57
CA ASN A 606 2.64 -21.58 -2.23
C ASN A 606 3.56 -20.35 -2.29
N HIS A 607 4.54 -20.36 -3.19
CA HIS A 607 5.41 -19.20 -3.43
C HIS A 607 4.63 -17.99 -3.97
N ILE A 608 3.78 -18.19 -4.99
CA ILE A 608 2.92 -17.13 -5.54
C ILE A 608 2.04 -16.50 -4.45
N THR A 609 1.35 -17.32 -3.64
CA THR A 609 0.45 -16.82 -2.59
C THR A 609 1.21 -16.07 -1.50
N ASN A 610 2.41 -16.54 -1.16
CA ASN A 610 3.27 -15.88 -0.18
C ASN A 610 3.81 -14.55 -0.70
N ASP A 611 4.32 -14.51 -1.93
CA ASP A 611 4.80 -13.26 -2.54
C ASP A 611 3.69 -12.23 -2.67
N TRP A 612 2.49 -12.66 -3.06
CA TRP A 612 1.32 -11.79 -3.12
C TRP A 612 1.00 -11.16 -1.76
N ALA A 613 0.96 -11.97 -0.69
CA ALA A 613 0.70 -11.49 0.67
C ALA A 613 1.79 -10.52 1.17
N ILE A 614 3.07 -10.83 0.91
CA ILE A 614 4.20 -9.99 1.30
C ILE A 614 4.21 -8.69 0.51
N LEU A 615 3.88 -8.71 -0.79
CA LEU A 615 3.80 -7.51 -1.62
C LEU A 615 2.74 -6.53 -1.12
N LYS A 616 1.57 -7.02 -0.69
CA LYS A 616 0.55 -6.16 -0.07
C LYS A 616 1.07 -5.45 1.18
N THR A 617 1.91 -6.12 1.97
CA THR A 617 2.55 -5.55 3.16
C THR A 617 3.64 -4.54 2.78
N LEU A 618 4.54 -4.91 1.86
CA LEU A 618 5.66 -4.07 1.41
C LEU A 618 5.22 -2.78 0.72
N LEU A 619 4.10 -2.84 -0.01
CA LEU A 619 3.55 -1.72 -0.75
C LEU A 619 2.38 -1.03 -0.03
N ALA A 620 2.01 -1.53 1.16
CA ALA A 620 0.85 -1.08 1.94
C ALA A 620 -0.42 -0.88 1.09
N CYS A 621 -0.84 -1.95 0.41
CA CYS A 621 -1.94 -1.89 -0.55
C CYS A 621 -2.83 -3.14 -0.52
N ASP A 622 -4.02 -3.03 -1.12
CA ASP A 622 -4.98 -4.13 -1.27
C ASP A 622 -4.73 -4.97 -2.54
N ASP A 623 -5.51 -6.05 -2.71
CA ASP A 623 -5.36 -6.98 -3.84
C ASP A 623 -5.58 -6.31 -5.20
N GLU A 624 -6.54 -5.39 -5.31
CA GLU A 624 -6.80 -4.67 -6.56
C GLU A 624 -5.68 -3.69 -6.91
N THR A 625 -5.19 -2.94 -5.93
CA THR A 625 -4.09 -2.00 -6.12
C THR A 625 -2.84 -2.76 -6.55
N LEU A 626 -2.51 -3.86 -5.89
CA LEU A 626 -1.39 -4.72 -6.30
C LEU A 626 -1.57 -5.24 -7.73
N ALA A 627 -2.77 -5.68 -8.09
CA ALA A 627 -3.07 -6.12 -9.44
C ALA A 627 -2.86 -5.02 -10.49
N LEU A 628 -3.32 -3.79 -10.21
CA LEU A 628 -3.10 -2.63 -11.10
C LEU A 628 -1.61 -2.30 -11.27
N ILE A 629 -0.82 -2.36 -10.18
CA ILE A 629 0.63 -2.18 -10.24
C ILE A 629 1.29 -3.23 -11.13
N ILE A 630 0.95 -4.50 -10.96
CA ILE A 630 1.53 -5.57 -11.77
C ILE A 630 1.10 -5.45 -13.24
N HIS A 631 -0.16 -5.11 -13.51
CA HIS A 631 -0.60 -4.83 -14.88
C HIS A 631 0.14 -3.65 -15.50
N SER A 632 0.39 -2.57 -14.74
CA SER A 632 1.21 -1.45 -15.20
C SER A 632 2.62 -1.90 -15.62
N ILE A 633 3.26 -2.77 -14.82
CA ILE A 633 4.57 -3.37 -15.15
C ILE A 633 4.49 -4.18 -16.46
N LEU A 634 3.45 -5.00 -16.63
CA LEU A 634 3.25 -5.79 -17.85
C LEU A 634 3.07 -4.90 -19.09
N TYR A 635 2.35 -3.78 -18.97
CA TYR A 635 2.26 -2.80 -20.07
C TYR A 635 3.60 -2.19 -20.41
N SER A 636 4.43 -1.84 -19.42
CA SER A 636 5.78 -1.35 -19.67
C SER A 636 6.65 -2.38 -20.39
N ILE A 637 6.54 -3.66 -20.04
CA ILE A 637 7.24 -4.77 -20.73
C ILE A 637 6.74 -4.93 -22.17
N MET A 638 5.43 -4.85 -22.41
CA MET A 638 4.85 -4.95 -23.75
C MET A 638 5.27 -3.77 -24.65
N ALA A 639 5.28 -2.55 -24.10
CA ALA A 639 5.62 -1.33 -24.82
C ALA A 639 7.13 -1.25 -25.13
N ASP A 640 7.98 -1.65 -24.19
CA ASP A 640 9.43 -1.60 -24.33
C ASP A 640 10.04 -2.91 -23.82
N LYS A 641 10.14 -3.89 -24.73
CA LYS A 641 10.58 -5.26 -24.46
C LYS A 641 12.00 -5.29 -23.87
N PRO A 642 12.33 -6.30 -23.05
CA PRO A 642 13.70 -6.47 -22.58
C PRO A 642 14.67 -6.58 -23.76
N ASN A 643 15.74 -5.78 -23.74
CA ASN A 643 16.79 -5.77 -24.77
C ASN A 643 18.10 -6.38 -24.25
N MET A 644 17.98 -7.39 -23.38
CA MET A 644 19.10 -8.12 -22.81
C MET A 644 19.04 -9.58 -23.26
N ASP A 645 20.18 -10.27 -23.21
CA ASP A 645 20.23 -11.69 -23.55
C ASP A 645 19.25 -12.49 -22.67
N ALA A 646 18.46 -13.34 -23.30
CA ALA A 646 17.54 -14.25 -22.63
C ALA A 646 18.27 -15.43 -21.97
N HIS A 647 19.47 -15.75 -22.45
CA HIS A 647 20.28 -16.88 -21.98
C HIS A 647 21.25 -16.47 -20.87
N ILE A 648 20.81 -16.59 -19.61
CA ILE A 648 21.63 -16.21 -18.45
C ILE A 648 22.66 -17.30 -18.11
N LYS A 649 23.79 -17.30 -18.82
CA LYS A 649 24.85 -18.32 -18.67
C LYS A 649 25.87 -18.04 -17.57
N THR A 650 25.88 -16.83 -17.01
CA THR A 650 26.78 -16.44 -15.92
C THR A 650 26.00 -15.81 -14.78
N ALA A 651 26.56 -15.84 -13.57
CA ALA A 651 25.95 -15.18 -12.43
C ALA A 651 25.90 -13.66 -12.63
N GLU A 652 26.94 -13.07 -13.23
CA GLU A 652 27.00 -11.63 -13.51
C GLU A 652 25.89 -11.20 -14.48
N ALA A 653 25.61 -12.00 -15.52
CA ALA A 653 24.50 -11.73 -16.44
C ALA A 653 23.13 -11.80 -15.73
N ARG A 654 22.98 -12.67 -14.72
CA ARG A 654 21.76 -12.74 -13.90
C ARG A 654 21.59 -11.45 -13.12
N ASP A 655 22.65 -11.01 -12.47
CA ASP A 655 22.67 -9.83 -11.61
C ASP A 655 22.36 -8.55 -12.42
N GLU A 656 22.95 -8.42 -13.62
CA GLU A 656 22.65 -7.32 -14.54
C GLU A 656 21.19 -7.34 -15.03
N TRP A 657 20.66 -8.52 -15.37
CA TRP A 657 19.27 -8.64 -15.85
C TRP A 657 18.28 -8.28 -14.75
N GLU A 658 18.52 -8.76 -13.53
CA GLU A 658 17.68 -8.44 -12.37
C GLU A 658 17.71 -6.95 -12.02
N GLN A 659 18.89 -6.34 -12.08
CA GLN A 659 19.04 -4.90 -11.90
C GLN A 659 18.29 -4.13 -12.99
N TYR A 660 18.41 -4.53 -14.25
CA TYR A 660 17.67 -3.92 -15.37
C TYR A 660 16.15 -4.03 -15.16
N PHE A 661 15.64 -5.20 -14.76
CA PHE A 661 14.22 -5.39 -14.49
C PHE A 661 13.73 -4.47 -13.36
N ARG A 662 14.49 -4.38 -12.26
CA ARG A 662 14.22 -3.50 -11.12
C ARG A 662 14.17 -2.04 -11.54
N ASP A 663 15.18 -1.57 -12.26
CA ASP A 663 15.36 -0.15 -12.56
C ASP A 663 14.40 0.32 -13.66
N LYS A 664 14.18 -0.51 -14.68
CA LYS A 664 13.35 -0.15 -15.84
C LYS A 664 11.85 -0.29 -15.58
N TYR A 665 11.42 -1.38 -14.94
CA TYR A 665 9.99 -1.70 -14.86
C TYR A 665 9.41 -1.55 -13.46
N VAL A 666 10.12 -1.97 -12.41
CA VAL A 666 9.54 -2.01 -11.05
C VAL A 666 9.64 -0.66 -10.36
N THR A 667 10.84 -0.11 -10.20
CA THR A 667 11.11 1.10 -9.40
C THR A 667 10.28 2.31 -9.84
N PRO A 668 10.12 2.60 -11.14
CA PRO A 668 9.27 3.71 -11.59
C PRO A 668 7.81 3.53 -11.17
N THR A 669 7.32 2.29 -11.20
CA THR A 669 5.92 1.92 -10.95
C THR A 669 5.57 1.99 -9.46
N ILE A 670 6.47 1.49 -8.58
CA ILE A 670 6.20 1.39 -7.12
C ILE A 670 6.60 2.64 -6.33
N LYS A 671 7.23 3.64 -6.97
CA LYS A 671 7.64 4.89 -6.31
C LYS A 671 6.46 5.64 -5.67
N ASN A 672 5.28 5.57 -6.30
CA ASN A 672 4.03 6.09 -5.75
C ASN A 672 2.88 5.15 -6.15
N VAL A 673 2.68 4.10 -5.35
CA VAL A 673 1.70 3.03 -5.59
C VAL A 673 0.30 3.59 -5.84
N ALA A 674 -0.18 4.52 -5.00
CA ALA A 674 -1.52 5.10 -5.12
C ALA A 674 -1.69 5.87 -6.45
N ALA A 675 -0.70 6.70 -6.82
CA ALA A 675 -0.76 7.45 -8.07
C ALA A 675 -0.71 6.53 -9.29
N THR A 676 0.17 5.53 -9.28
CA THR A 676 0.28 4.58 -10.39
C THR A 676 -1.00 3.76 -10.57
N ALA A 677 -1.59 3.27 -9.47
CA ALA A 677 -2.84 2.53 -9.52
C ALA A 677 -4.00 3.40 -10.03
N MET A 678 -4.08 4.67 -9.60
CA MET A 678 -5.10 5.61 -10.10
C MET A 678 -4.91 5.93 -11.59
N ASP A 679 -3.68 6.17 -12.03
CA ASP A 679 -3.36 6.46 -13.43
C ASP A 679 -3.76 5.29 -14.35
N ILE A 680 -3.33 4.07 -14.02
CA ILE A 680 -3.64 2.91 -14.85
C ILE A 680 -5.13 2.58 -14.85
N ARG A 681 -5.82 2.67 -13.69
CA ARG A 681 -7.28 2.50 -13.60
C ARG A 681 -8.02 3.51 -14.48
N THR A 682 -7.66 4.78 -14.37
CA THR A 682 -8.23 5.86 -15.17
C THR A 682 -8.02 5.61 -16.66
N LYS A 683 -6.83 5.15 -17.07
CA LYS A 683 -6.56 4.79 -18.47
C LYS A 683 -7.45 3.64 -18.95
N MET A 684 -7.63 2.59 -18.14
CA MET A 684 -8.47 1.44 -18.48
C MET A 684 -9.94 1.85 -18.65
N GLU A 685 -10.48 2.61 -17.69
CA GLU A 685 -11.87 3.05 -17.74
C GLU A 685 -12.14 4.01 -18.91
N ARG A 686 -11.18 4.88 -19.25
CA ARG A 686 -11.25 5.75 -20.43
C ARG A 686 -11.15 5.00 -21.76
N ALA A 687 -10.56 3.82 -21.77
CA ALA A 687 -10.43 3.00 -22.98
C ALA A 687 -11.70 2.20 -23.30
N GLU A 688 -12.63 2.07 -22.35
CA GLU A 688 -13.93 1.43 -22.59
C GLU A 688 -14.83 2.28 -23.51
N LEU A 689 -15.82 1.64 -24.14
CA LEU A 689 -16.77 2.32 -25.03
C LEU A 689 -17.65 3.33 -24.26
N GLU A 690 -18.05 4.43 -24.90
CA GLU A 690 -18.87 5.49 -24.25
C GLU A 690 -20.15 4.97 -23.57
N GLU A 691 -20.82 3.99 -24.16
CA GLU A 691 -22.03 3.38 -23.59
C GLU A 691 -21.73 2.68 -22.25
N LYS A 692 -20.62 1.95 -22.18
CA LYS A 692 -20.16 1.30 -20.93
C LYS A 692 -19.69 2.33 -19.90
N GLN A 693 -19.00 3.39 -20.34
CA GLN A 693 -18.62 4.48 -19.43
C GLN A 693 -19.84 5.13 -18.79
N LYS A 694 -20.92 5.36 -19.57
CA LYS A 694 -22.20 5.87 -19.07
C LYS A 694 -22.90 4.89 -18.13
N ALA A 695 -22.82 3.59 -18.40
CA ALA A 695 -23.38 2.57 -17.53
C ALA A 695 -22.61 2.43 -16.20
N ALA A 696 -21.30 2.68 -16.22
CA ALA A 696 -20.40 2.56 -15.07
C ALA A 696 -20.27 3.85 -14.22
N LEU A 697 -21.15 4.85 -14.40
CA LEU A 697 -21.03 6.15 -13.71
C LEU A 697 -20.86 6.02 -12.19
N LEU A 698 -21.71 5.23 -11.53
CA LEU A 698 -21.61 5.00 -10.08
C LEU A 698 -20.27 4.35 -9.69
N GLU A 699 -19.77 3.40 -10.47
CA GLU A 699 -18.47 2.76 -10.22
C GLU A 699 -17.32 3.76 -10.34
N THR A 700 -17.36 4.64 -11.35
CA THR A 700 -16.35 5.69 -11.52
C THR A 700 -16.42 6.76 -10.42
N GLU A 701 -17.60 7.03 -9.85
CA GLU A 701 -17.75 7.90 -8.68
C GLU A 701 -17.13 7.25 -7.42
N ILE A 702 -17.38 5.95 -7.20
CA ILE A 702 -16.82 5.18 -6.09
C ILE A 702 -15.29 5.06 -6.20
N ASN A 703 -14.78 4.86 -7.41
CA ASN A 703 -13.35 4.75 -7.71
C ASN A 703 -12.63 6.11 -7.77
N GLU A 704 -13.37 7.22 -7.78
CA GLU A 704 -12.85 8.60 -7.91
C GLU A 704 -12.15 8.89 -9.25
N THR A 705 -12.62 8.24 -10.31
CA THR A 705 -12.09 8.33 -11.67
C THR A 705 -13.02 9.06 -12.64
N LEU A 706 -14.23 9.42 -12.18
CA LEU A 706 -15.21 10.18 -12.96
C LEU A 706 -14.59 11.47 -13.52
N LEU A 707 -14.82 11.73 -14.82
CA LEU A 707 -14.49 13.00 -15.44
C LEU A 707 -15.40 14.10 -14.91
N LEU A 708 -14.83 14.99 -14.08
CA LEU A 708 -15.58 16.04 -13.42
C LEU A 708 -15.92 17.17 -14.40
N THR A 709 -17.22 17.39 -14.64
CA THR A 709 -17.71 18.62 -15.29
C THR A 709 -17.87 19.73 -14.26
N ASP A 710 -17.89 21.00 -14.70
CA ASP A 710 -18.13 22.14 -13.81
C ASP A 710 -19.48 22.04 -13.10
N GLU A 711 -20.52 21.63 -13.83
CA GLU A 711 -21.87 21.43 -13.29
C GLU A 711 -21.90 20.33 -12.23
N TYR A 712 -21.30 19.17 -12.53
CA TYR A 712 -21.22 18.07 -11.57
C TYR A 712 -20.42 18.49 -10.33
N SER A 713 -19.27 19.16 -10.53
CA SER A 713 -18.42 19.63 -9.44
C SER A 713 -19.15 20.58 -8.52
N LYS A 714 -19.90 21.54 -9.07
CA LYS A 714 -20.68 22.53 -8.31
C LYS A 714 -21.81 21.88 -7.50
N ASN A 715 -22.48 20.89 -8.08
CA ASN A 715 -23.65 20.27 -7.47
C ASN A 715 -23.29 19.17 -6.46
N HIS A 716 -22.31 18.32 -6.78
CA HIS A 716 -21.96 17.12 -6.01
C HIS A 716 -20.74 17.31 -5.09
N LEU A 717 -19.94 18.36 -5.28
CA LEU A 717 -18.76 18.67 -4.47
C LEU A 717 -17.84 17.44 -4.23
N PRO A 718 -17.45 16.71 -5.29
CA PRO A 718 -16.79 15.41 -5.17
C PRO A 718 -15.49 15.42 -4.37
N ARG A 719 -14.76 16.56 -4.32
CA ARG A 719 -13.54 16.67 -3.51
C ARG A 719 -13.83 16.68 -2.01
N LEU A 720 -14.95 17.26 -1.56
CA LEU A 720 -15.35 17.19 -0.15
C LEU A 720 -15.68 15.75 0.27
N TRP A 721 -16.32 15.01 -0.62
CA TRP A 721 -16.69 13.61 -0.46
C TRP A 721 -15.61 12.64 -0.93
N ARG A 722 -14.35 13.08 -0.96
CA ARG A 722 -13.21 12.21 -1.30
C ARG A 722 -12.87 11.29 -0.14
N LYS A 723 -12.27 10.14 -0.46
CA LYS A 723 -11.62 9.29 0.53
C LYS A 723 -10.39 10.01 1.08
N VAL A 724 -10.28 10.05 2.41
CA VAL A 724 -9.03 10.48 3.04
C VAL A 724 -8.23 9.22 3.31
N VAL A 725 -7.01 9.17 2.79
CA VAL A 725 -6.13 8.03 3.01
C VAL A 725 -5.53 8.16 4.41
N ASP A 726 -5.73 7.17 5.26
CA ASP A 726 -5.10 7.14 6.57
C ASP A 726 -3.60 6.94 6.42
N VAL A 727 -2.85 7.95 6.83
CA VAL A 727 -1.39 7.86 6.92
C VAL A 727 -1.08 7.08 8.19
N ASN A 728 -1.03 5.77 8.05
CA ASN A 728 -0.63 4.86 9.12
C ASN A 728 0.85 4.53 9.03
N ARG A 729 1.30 3.81 10.06
CA ARG A 729 2.69 3.36 10.22
C ARG A 729 3.15 2.51 9.03
N GLU A 730 2.29 1.60 8.57
CA GLU A 730 2.58 0.66 7.49
C GLU A 730 2.78 1.39 6.16
N SER A 731 1.90 2.34 5.84
CA SER A 731 1.99 3.14 4.60
C SER A 731 3.21 4.06 4.61
N PHE A 732 3.57 4.62 5.77
CA PHE A 732 4.82 5.38 5.90
C PHE A 732 6.07 4.49 5.77
N ALA A 733 6.08 3.30 6.38
CA ALA A 733 7.17 2.34 6.27
C ALA A 733 7.39 1.89 4.81
N ALA A 734 6.29 1.58 4.10
CA ALA A 734 6.32 1.23 2.68
C ALA A 734 6.86 2.38 1.83
N TYR A 735 6.35 3.60 2.02
CA TYR A 735 6.82 4.79 1.32
C TYR A 735 8.32 5.06 1.55
N PHE A 736 8.78 4.90 2.80
CA PHE A 736 10.19 5.06 3.15
C PHE A 736 11.07 3.99 2.49
N ALA A 737 10.66 2.72 2.56
CA ALA A 737 11.42 1.59 2.03
C ALA A 737 11.59 1.64 0.51
N ASN A 738 10.59 2.17 -0.21
CA ASN A 738 10.59 2.28 -1.67
C ASN A 738 11.50 3.39 -2.23
N LYS A 739 12.11 4.21 -1.36
CA LYS A 739 13.00 5.31 -1.77
C LYS A 739 14.38 5.14 -1.14
N GLU A 740 15.28 4.48 -1.87
CA GLU A 740 16.63 4.14 -1.39
C GLU A 740 17.40 5.35 -0.84
N GLN A 741 17.28 6.51 -1.50
CA GLN A 741 17.89 7.77 -1.07
C GLN A 741 17.49 8.20 0.35
N TYR A 742 16.31 7.82 0.84
CA TYR A 742 15.84 8.16 2.18
C TYR A 742 16.54 7.36 3.27
N LYS A 743 17.00 6.15 2.98
CA LYS A 743 17.78 5.36 3.95
C LYS A 743 19.09 6.06 4.29
N ALA A 744 19.72 6.71 3.31
CA ALA A 744 20.93 7.52 3.51
C ALA A 744 20.63 8.88 4.14
N ALA A 745 19.55 9.56 3.71
CA ALA A 745 19.18 10.88 4.23
C ALA A 745 18.64 10.84 5.68
N PHE A 746 17.98 9.75 6.08
CA PHE A 746 17.33 9.59 7.38
C PHE A 746 17.75 8.28 8.07
N PRO A 747 19.03 8.16 8.48
CA PRO A 747 19.60 6.90 8.97
C PRO A 747 18.93 6.41 10.26
N PHE A 748 18.44 7.32 11.12
CA PHE A 748 17.70 6.94 12.32
C PHE A 748 16.38 6.23 12.00
N ILE A 749 15.60 6.76 11.03
CA ILE A 749 14.33 6.15 10.61
C ILE A 749 14.57 4.78 9.99
N ASN A 750 15.64 4.64 9.20
CA ASN A 750 16.03 3.35 8.63
C ASN A 750 16.35 2.30 9.72
N VAL A 751 17.10 2.68 10.76
CA VAL A 751 17.39 1.81 11.90
C VAL A 751 16.14 1.51 12.72
N PHE A 752 15.26 2.51 12.92
CA PHE A 752 13.99 2.34 13.61
C PHE A 752 13.16 1.25 12.95
N PHE A 753 12.84 1.37 11.65
CA PHE A 753 12.07 0.35 10.93
C PHE A 753 12.78 -1.00 10.92
N LYS A 754 14.12 -1.03 10.87
CA LYS A 754 14.88 -2.28 10.93
C LYS A 754 14.70 -3.04 12.25
N TYR A 755 14.56 -2.36 13.38
CA TYR A 755 14.46 -3.02 14.70
C TYR A 755 13.11 -2.88 15.38
N GLU A 756 12.14 -2.25 14.72
CA GLU A 756 10.86 -1.84 15.29
C GLU A 756 10.13 -2.92 16.10
N GLU A 757 9.93 -4.10 15.52
CA GLU A 757 9.27 -5.22 16.19
C GLU A 757 9.96 -5.60 17.50
N LYS A 758 11.30 -5.52 17.51
CA LYS A 758 12.13 -5.78 18.71
C LYS A 758 12.12 -4.60 19.69
N LEU A 759 11.97 -3.36 19.21
CA LEU A 759 11.87 -2.18 20.07
C LEU A 759 10.63 -2.24 20.96
N SER A 760 9.52 -2.77 20.45
CA SER A 760 8.30 -2.98 21.25
C SER A 760 8.54 -3.88 22.47
N LEU A 761 9.50 -4.80 22.39
CA LEU A 761 9.85 -5.73 23.47
C LEU A 761 10.65 -5.05 24.59
N VAL A 762 11.26 -3.90 24.34
CA VAL A 762 12.06 -3.16 25.33
C VAL A 762 11.21 -2.74 26.54
N ARG A 763 9.90 -2.50 26.35
CA ARG A 763 8.97 -2.21 27.45
C ARG A 763 8.88 -3.33 28.49
N HIS A 764 9.22 -4.56 28.10
CA HIS A 764 9.23 -5.74 28.99
C HIS A 764 10.56 -5.93 29.72
N LEU A 765 11.61 -5.17 29.38
CA LEU A 765 12.93 -5.30 30.00
C LEU A 765 12.88 -5.06 31.51
N TRP A 766 12.23 -3.98 31.96
CA TRP A 766 12.08 -3.68 33.38
C TRP A 766 11.28 -4.76 34.14
N PRO A 767 10.09 -5.19 33.66
CA PRO A 767 9.40 -6.34 34.23
C PRO A 767 10.26 -7.61 34.35
N ILE A 768 11.05 -7.94 33.31
CA ILE A 768 11.95 -9.11 33.32
C ILE A 768 13.06 -8.94 34.36
N VAL A 769 13.69 -7.76 34.44
CA VAL A 769 14.71 -7.46 35.45
C VAL A 769 14.12 -7.56 36.86
N LYS A 770 12.94 -7.00 37.08
CA LYS A 770 12.23 -7.10 38.37
C LYS A 770 11.89 -8.55 38.72
N PHE A 771 11.42 -9.33 37.75
CA PHE A 771 11.11 -10.75 37.94
C PHE A 771 12.36 -11.55 38.30
N THR A 772 13.47 -11.37 37.57
CA THR A 772 14.73 -12.06 37.87
C THR A 772 15.30 -11.65 39.22
N GLN A 773 15.22 -10.38 39.61
CA GLN A 773 15.59 -9.90 40.94
C GLN A 773 14.71 -10.50 42.05
N THR A 774 13.40 -10.60 41.82
CA THR A 774 12.44 -11.18 42.77
C THR A 774 12.68 -12.68 42.94
N LEU A 775 12.88 -13.41 41.85
CA LEU A 775 13.27 -14.81 41.90
C LEU A 775 14.59 -14.99 42.64
N THR A 776 15.58 -14.16 42.33
CA THR A 776 16.89 -14.22 43.00
C THR A 776 16.71 -13.98 44.50
N SER A 777 16.00 -12.94 44.92
CA SER A 777 15.83 -12.67 46.36
C SER A 777 15.07 -13.77 47.11
N ARG A 778 14.10 -14.44 46.46
CA ARG A 778 13.30 -15.51 47.06
C ARG A 778 13.99 -16.87 47.07
N LEU A 779 14.76 -17.17 46.03
CA LEU A 779 15.36 -18.49 45.81
C LEU A 779 16.81 -18.59 46.30
N THR A 780 17.53 -17.47 46.36
CA THR A 780 18.93 -17.47 46.82
C THR A 780 18.98 -17.91 48.28
N TYR A 781 19.84 -18.90 48.57
CA TYR A 781 20.00 -19.56 49.87
C TYR A 781 18.83 -20.44 50.35
N CYS A 782 17.67 -20.42 49.69
CA CYS A 782 16.50 -21.24 50.03
C CYS A 782 16.42 -22.55 49.23
N LEU A 783 16.92 -22.56 47.99
CA LEU A 783 16.77 -23.68 47.06
C LEU A 783 18.10 -24.09 46.41
N THR A 784 18.46 -25.36 46.55
CA THR A 784 19.63 -25.92 45.84
C THR A 784 19.37 -26.01 44.34
N ARG A 785 20.41 -25.83 43.52
CA ARG A 785 20.32 -25.91 42.04
C ARG A 785 19.62 -27.18 41.54
N ARG A 786 19.87 -28.33 42.18
CA ARG A 786 19.25 -29.63 41.83
C ARG A 786 17.73 -29.67 42.08
N LYS A 787 17.27 -29.03 43.16
CA LYS A 787 15.84 -28.90 43.46
C LYS A 787 15.17 -27.87 42.56
N ALA A 788 15.82 -26.74 42.28
CA ALA A 788 15.30 -25.72 41.37
C ALA A 788 15.03 -26.27 39.95
N GLN A 789 15.87 -27.19 39.46
CA GLN A 789 15.68 -27.86 38.16
C GLN A 789 14.48 -28.81 38.12
N GLN A 790 13.91 -29.19 39.27
CA GLN A 790 12.78 -30.11 39.38
C GLN A 790 11.45 -29.38 39.61
N ILE A 791 11.47 -28.07 39.83
CA ILE A 791 10.30 -27.24 40.14
C ILE A 791 9.87 -26.51 38.87
N THR A 792 8.59 -26.58 38.52
CA THR A 792 8.05 -25.79 37.41
C THR A 792 7.70 -24.37 37.87
N PHE A 793 7.63 -23.41 36.94
CA PHE A 793 7.16 -22.05 37.26
C PHE A 793 5.75 -22.04 37.87
N ARG A 794 4.87 -22.95 37.42
CA ARG A 794 3.52 -23.08 37.98
C ARG A 794 3.56 -23.50 39.45
N ASP A 795 4.37 -24.50 39.79
CA ASP A 795 4.49 -24.99 41.17
C ASP A 795 5.07 -23.91 42.09
N PHE A 796 6.09 -23.18 41.61
CA PHE A 796 6.69 -22.08 42.36
C PHE A 796 5.68 -20.95 42.64
N ILE A 797 4.95 -20.48 41.61
CA ILE A 797 3.97 -19.40 41.76
C ILE A 797 2.85 -19.82 42.73
N THR A 798 2.33 -21.04 42.59
CA THR A 798 1.27 -21.59 43.46
C THR A 798 1.75 -21.65 44.92
N SER A 799 3.01 -22.05 45.15
CA SER A 799 3.60 -22.10 46.49
C SER A 799 3.77 -20.72 47.13
N GLU A 800 4.12 -19.69 46.35
CA GLU A 800 4.24 -18.32 46.85
C GLU A 800 2.87 -17.68 47.12
N GLU A 801 1.83 -17.99 46.32
CA GLU A 801 0.45 -17.55 46.58
C GLU A 801 -0.10 -18.15 47.89
N GLN A 802 0.17 -19.43 48.14
CA GLN A 802 -0.19 -20.09 49.40
C GLN A 802 0.60 -19.54 50.59
N ASN A 803 1.88 -19.20 50.42
CA ASN A 803 2.71 -18.56 51.45
C ASN A 803 2.36 -17.08 51.68
N GLY A 804 1.81 -16.39 50.68
CA GLY A 804 1.35 -15.00 50.76
C GLY A 804 0.04 -14.86 51.54
N ALA A 805 -0.88 -15.81 51.41
CA ALA A 805 -2.15 -15.84 52.16
C ALA A 805 -1.97 -16.03 53.69
N HIS A 806 -0.79 -16.45 54.13
CA HIS A 806 -0.45 -16.63 55.55
C HIS A 806 0.23 -15.42 56.20
N ARG A 807 0.35 -14.27 55.50
CA ARG A 807 0.94 -13.03 56.05
C ARG A 807 -0.05 -11.89 56.34
N ASP A 808 -1.34 -12.08 56.07
CA ASP A 808 -2.41 -11.15 56.47
C ASP A 808 -3.28 -11.75 57.61
N VAL A 809 -2.63 -12.14 58.72
CA VAL A 809 -3.26 -12.39 60.04
C VAL A 809 -2.44 -11.73 61.13
#